data_AF-A0A951WWY4-F1
#
_entry.id   AF-A0A951WWY4-F1
#
_cell.length_a   1.000
_cell.length_b   1.000
_cell.length_c   1.000
_cell.angle_alpha   90.00
_cell.angle_beta   90.00
_cell.angle_gamma   90.00
#
_symmetry.space_group_name_H-M   'P 1'
#
loop_
_entity.id
_entity.type
_entity.pdbx_description
1 polymer ?
#
loop_
_entity_poly.entity_id
_entity_poly.type
_entity_poly.pdbx_seq_one_letter_code
_entity_poly.pdbx_strand_id
1 'polypeptide(L)'
;MNRIRSTLLTLCCALSLATLGPSAALGAEEGADVVPTTFTSTSLQIPSAGIIQFSSPTLADLTGDDIPEIIIGTTRGSDAGLGRGYTPFLVTLRGNNQILWQRELTGPVNSSPSVGDLDGDGAPEIVVTTGGDVEDTKQDGALYVFDKNGNERWHVEMADHYPRDGYGEGAFSTPALCDLEGDGRLEIIWGGWDQRIYVYDADGTARWFGLNRPPNFPVDPGYYNADTIWSSPACADLNADGLKEIVIGADITGGGTLPDGTRTKDGGFLYVFDKDGNALVRRFLPEAIYSSPAIGDLNNDGRMEIAVGTGWFWWNAHGRKDQPYVYVFDTSQVFSGLPYADENKLPFFPGWPQKTALPGFSSPALADLDQDGTLEVIIGAGNPLIYDNNAGMIYVWKHNGQLMPGWPVAPKNESGGDSTIWSSPTVADVDGDGSMEILFSMVWDVHIYNADGQRQNLLKGYYTVSSSPAIGDTNGDGLTDIWIGSSNAVAGQQFGYVWHYSANEGTLGETPWPMFHRTAAHDGCICLNAPAKVEAGQDAILVLKDINDSHSTGSAILHLMNKGGSKAFWGAQLSAAQVATSAPNVTIQPEQGTLAPKQGVDITISIDFSGLEEGIHDLGTLKITSTDEVNSAQSSVLSVPLRVYYGPLTRTFLPTVQR
;
A
#
# COMPACT_ATOMS: atom_id res chain seq x y z
N MET A 1 -38.64 33.83 -7.23
CA MET A 1 -39.80 34.45 -7.91
C MET A 1 -39.96 33.79 -9.29
N ASN A 2 -41.14 33.23 -9.58
CA ASN A 2 -41.80 32.98 -10.89
C ASN A 2 -40.94 32.82 -12.17
N ARG A 3 -41.14 31.91 -13.13
CA ARG A 3 -42.11 30.85 -13.47
C ARG A 3 -41.70 30.39 -14.90
N ILE A 4 -41.83 29.08 -15.23
CA ILE A 4 -42.34 28.54 -16.53
C ILE A 4 -41.40 28.70 -17.77
N ARG A 5 -41.08 27.72 -18.64
CA ARG A 5 -41.90 26.73 -19.37
C ARG A 5 -41.02 25.66 -20.07
N SER A 6 -41.55 24.45 -20.15
CA SER A 6 -41.17 23.34 -21.03
C SER A 6 -41.67 23.54 -22.47
N THR A 7 -40.99 22.96 -23.46
CA THR A 7 -41.60 22.52 -24.74
C THR A 7 -40.79 21.37 -25.35
N LEU A 8 -41.44 20.22 -25.53
CA LEU A 8 -41.01 19.09 -26.38
C LEU A 8 -41.25 19.44 -27.86
N LEU A 9 -40.41 18.92 -28.77
CA LEU A 9 -40.85 18.49 -30.09
C LEU A 9 -39.97 17.36 -30.64
N THR A 10 -40.62 16.35 -31.22
CA THR A 10 -40.06 15.06 -31.66
C THR A 10 -39.94 15.00 -33.20
N LEU A 11 -39.03 14.12 -33.65
CA LEU A 11 -38.96 13.38 -34.93
C LEU A 11 -38.38 14.06 -36.20
N CYS A 12 -37.30 13.46 -36.75
CA CYS A 12 -37.37 12.72 -38.04
C CYS A 12 -36.07 11.95 -38.35
N CYS A 13 -36.22 10.67 -38.73
CA CYS A 13 -35.18 9.81 -39.30
C CYS A 13 -34.86 10.19 -40.76
N ALA A 14 -33.61 9.95 -41.18
CA ALA A 14 -33.29 9.57 -42.56
C ALA A 14 -32.07 8.64 -42.59
N LEU A 15 -32.29 7.43 -43.11
CA LEU A 15 -31.32 6.39 -43.44
C LEU A 15 -30.40 6.82 -44.58
N SER A 16 -29.13 6.41 -44.54
CA SER A 16 -28.39 6.07 -45.76
C SER A 16 -27.60 4.77 -45.53
N LEU A 17 -27.93 3.74 -46.32
CA LEU A 17 -27.23 2.46 -46.38
C LEU A 17 -25.97 2.61 -47.24
N ALA A 18 -24.83 2.16 -46.73
CA ALA A 18 -23.69 1.75 -47.55
C ALA A 18 -23.40 0.27 -47.25
N THR A 19 -23.39 -0.54 -48.30
CA THR A 19 -23.14 -1.98 -48.27
C THR A 19 -21.63 -2.27 -48.30
N LEU A 20 -21.13 -3.01 -47.33
CA LEU A 20 -19.82 -3.67 -47.37
C LEU A 20 -20.04 -5.19 -47.19
N GLY A 21 -19.48 -5.97 -48.12
CA GLY A 21 -19.60 -7.42 -48.18
C GLY A 21 -18.80 -8.16 -47.08
N PRO A 22 -19.03 -9.47 -46.90
CA PRO A 22 -18.51 -10.21 -45.76
C PRO A 22 -17.00 -10.48 -45.94
N SER A 23 -16.19 -9.90 -45.05
CA SER A 23 -14.85 -10.40 -44.75
C SER A 23 -15.01 -11.53 -43.75
N ALA A 24 -14.40 -12.68 -44.03
CA ALA A 24 -14.43 -13.87 -43.19
C ALA A 24 -13.95 -13.54 -41.76
N ALA A 25 -14.83 -13.77 -40.78
CA ALA A 25 -14.46 -13.76 -39.38
C ALA A 25 -13.63 -15.02 -39.09
N LEU A 26 -12.37 -14.83 -38.73
CA LEU A 26 -11.66 -15.78 -37.88
C LEU A 26 -12.39 -15.80 -36.54
N GLY A 27 -12.72 -16.99 -36.06
CA GLY A 27 -13.48 -17.18 -34.82
C GLY A 27 -12.77 -16.50 -33.66
N ALA A 28 -13.43 -15.51 -33.06
CA ALA A 28 -13.23 -15.24 -31.66
C ALA A 28 -13.78 -16.45 -30.92
N GLU A 29 -12.96 -17.11 -30.11
CA GLU A 29 -13.48 -17.98 -29.07
C GLU A 29 -14.41 -17.10 -28.21
N GLU A 30 -15.65 -17.55 -28.01
CA GLU A 30 -16.53 -16.97 -26.99
C GLU A 30 -15.77 -17.04 -25.66
N GLY A 31 -15.37 -15.88 -25.13
CA GLY A 31 -14.77 -15.80 -23.80
C GLY A 31 -15.71 -16.45 -22.81
N ALA A 32 -15.17 -17.31 -21.94
CA ALA A 32 -15.93 -17.90 -20.85
C ALA A 32 -16.65 -16.78 -20.09
N ASP A 33 -17.95 -16.95 -19.82
CA ASP A 33 -18.69 -16.04 -18.94
C ASP A 33 -17.96 -16.01 -17.59
N VAL A 34 -17.28 -14.90 -17.28
CA VAL A 34 -16.65 -14.69 -15.97
C VAL A 34 -17.77 -14.71 -14.94
N VAL A 35 -17.80 -15.74 -14.08
CA VAL A 35 -18.75 -15.83 -12.98
C VAL A 35 -18.21 -14.94 -11.86
N PRO A 36 -18.91 -13.86 -11.47
CA PRO A 36 -18.41 -13.00 -10.41
C PRO A 36 -18.25 -13.73 -9.08
N THR A 37 -17.10 -13.57 -8.44
CA THR A 37 -16.87 -14.05 -7.07
C THR A 37 -17.87 -13.44 -6.12
N THR A 38 -18.49 -14.26 -5.29
CA THR A 38 -19.49 -13.81 -4.32
C THR A 38 -18.87 -13.58 -2.95
N PHE A 39 -19.33 -12.54 -2.25
CA PHE A 39 -18.82 -12.16 -0.94
C PHE A 39 -19.94 -12.17 0.10
N THR A 40 -19.64 -12.64 1.30
CA THR A 40 -20.42 -12.35 2.50
C THR A 40 -19.88 -11.09 3.16
N SER A 41 -20.72 -10.37 3.90
CA SER A 41 -20.29 -9.14 4.57
C SER A 41 -20.71 -9.10 6.02
N THR A 42 -19.85 -8.51 6.84
CA THR A 42 -20.13 -8.09 8.20
C THR A 42 -19.69 -6.65 8.40
N SER A 43 -20.23 -5.97 9.40
CA SER A 43 -19.74 -4.66 9.80
C SER A 43 -19.69 -4.51 11.31
N LEU A 44 -18.64 -3.83 11.76
CA LEU A 44 -18.42 -3.46 13.15
C LEU A 44 -18.59 -1.95 13.30
N GLN A 45 -19.54 -1.54 14.13
CA GLN A 45 -19.60 -0.15 14.59
C GLN A 45 -18.54 0.07 15.65
N ILE A 46 -17.65 1.05 15.47
CA ILE A 46 -16.64 1.37 16.48
C ILE A 46 -17.32 2.10 17.65
N PRO A 47 -17.31 1.55 18.89
CA PRO A 47 -18.03 2.15 20.01
C PRO A 47 -17.43 3.49 20.44
N SER A 48 -18.30 4.50 20.63
CA SER A 48 -17.92 5.83 21.14
C SER A 48 -16.88 6.58 20.31
N ALA A 49 -16.55 6.10 19.11
CA ALA A 49 -15.59 6.72 18.22
C ALA A 49 -16.26 7.71 17.27
N GLY A 50 -15.43 8.57 16.70
CA GLY A 50 -15.79 9.41 15.58
C GLY A 50 -16.09 8.63 14.30
N ILE A 51 -16.23 9.35 13.19
CA ILE A 51 -16.48 8.74 11.88
C ILE A 51 -15.18 8.21 11.27
N ILE A 52 -15.29 7.23 10.37
CA ILE A 52 -14.18 6.86 9.49
C ILE A 52 -14.45 7.50 8.12
N GLN A 53 -13.60 8.45 7.74
CA GLN A 53 -13.76 9.20 6.50
C GLN A 53 -12.58 8.94 5.56
N PHE A 54 -11.37 9.38 5.92
CA PHE A 54 -10.21 9.34 5.01
C PHE A 54 -9.19 8.25 5.32
N SER A 55 -9.03 7.88 6.61
CA SER A 55 -8.11 6.82 7.02
C SER A 55 -8.50 5.49 6.35
N SER A 56 -7.55 4.90 5.62
CA SER A 56 -7.72 3.59 5.00
C SER A 56 -7.31 2.48 5.97
N PRO A 57 -7.97 1.31 5.95
CA PRO A 57 -7.50 0.18 6.74
C PRO A 57 -6.11 -0.25 6.30
N THR A 58 -5.26 -0.56 7.27
CA THR A 58 -3.94 -1.18 7.04
C THR A 58 -3.96 -2.59 7.57
N LEU A 59 -3.49 -3.54 6.75
CA LEU A 59 -3.39 -4.94 7.12
C LEU A 59 -1.94 -5.26 7.47
N ALA A 60 -1.70 -5.74 8.69
CA ALA A 60 -0.36 -6.09 9.15
C ALA A 60 -0.41 -7.17 10.23
N ASP A 61 0.48 -8.15 10.18
CA ASP A 61 0.63 -9.13 11.27
C ASP A 61 1.34 -8.46 12.46
N LEU A 62 0.57 -8.10 13.48
CA LEU A 62 1.10 -7.51 14.72
C LEU A 62 1.46 -8.60 15.73
N THR A 63 0.93 -9.82 15.59
CA THR A 63 1.05 -10.87 16.60
C THR A 63 2.06 -11.96 16.28
N GLY A 64 2.58 -12.01 15.06
CA GLY A 64 3.53 -13.02 14.59
C GLY A 64 2.87 -14.38 14.36
N ASP A 65 1.57 -14.40 14.02
CA ASP A 65 0.80 -15.60 13.70
C ASP A 65 0.48 -15.76 12.21
N ASP A 66 1.11 -14.92 11.36
CA ASP A 66 0.93 -14.86 9.91
C ASP A 66 -0.52 -14.51 9.48
N ILE A 67 -1.36 -14.05 10.42
CA ILE A 67 -2.71 -13.55 10.16
C ILE A 67 -2.71 -12.04 10.42
N PRO A 68 -2.90 -11.21 9.39
CA PRO A 68 -2.89 -9.76 9.54
C PRO A 68 -4.06 -9.24 10.40
N GLU A 69 -3.73 -8.35 11.33
CA GLU A 69 -4.66 -7.44 11.98
C GLU A 69 -5.05 -6.28 11.08
N ILE A 70 -6.16 -5.63 11.42
CA ILE A 70 -6.70 -4.46 10.74
C ILE A 70 -6.53 -3.26 11.65
N ILE A 71 -5.85 -2.22 11.17
CA ILE A 71 -5.63 -0.97 11.88
C ILE A 71 -6.32 0.16 11.12
N ILE A 72 -7.09 1.00 11.82
CA ILE A 72 -7.79 2.12 11.19
C ILE A 72 -7.97 3.32 12.14
N GLY A 73 -7.89 4.52 11.57
CA GLY A 73 -8.10 5.79 12.26
C GLY A 73 -9.54 6.31 12.15
N THR A 74 -9.95 7.11 13.12
CA THR A 74 -11.24 7.82 13.10
C THR A 74 -11.03 9.33 13.27
N THR A 75 -11.95 10.10 12.69
CA THR A 75 -11.99 11.57 12.79
C THR A 75 -13.23 12.02 13.56
N ARG A 76 -13.19 13.24 14.10
CA ARG A 76 -14.40 13.92 14.59
C ARG A 76 -15.22 14.29 13.36
N GLY A 77 -16.54 14.05 13.36
CA GLY A 77 -17.31 14.50 12.21
C GLY A 77 -17.53 16.01 12.22
N SER A 78 -17.85 16.53 11.04
CA SER A 78 -17.98 17.94 10.61
C SER A 78 -18.79 18.92 11.48
N ASP A 79 -19.51 18.44 12.49
CA ASP A 79 -20.31 19.27 13.41
C ASP A 79 -19.49 19.81 14.59
N ALA A 80 -18.18 20.05 14.41
CA ALA A 80 -17.28 20.67 15.39
C ALA A 80 -17.84 22.02 15.91
N GLY A 81 -18.63 22.73 15.09
CA GLY A 81 -19.35 23.95 15.47
C GLY A 81 -20.51 23.77 16.46
N LEU A 82 -20.96 22.54 16.74
CA LEU A 82 -22.04 22.23 17.70
C LEU A 82 -21.54 21.76 19.07
N GLY A 83 -20.23 21.71 19.31
CA GLY A 83 -19.65 21.31 20.60
C GLY A 83 -19.97 19.86 21.00
N ARG A 84 -20.12 18.96 20.02
CA ARG A 84 -20.38 17.52 20.27
C ARG A 84 -19.04 16.77 20.34
N GLY A 85 -18.70 16.28 21.53
CA GLY A 85 -17.43 15.61 21.83
C GLY A 85 -17.35 14.18 21.31
N TYR A 86 -17.14 14.02 20.00
CA TYR A 86 -16.63 12.74 19.47
C TYR A 86 -15.12 12.69 19.69
N THR A 87 -14.64 11.61 20.26
CA THR A 87 -13.21 11.39 20.47
C THR A 87 -12.65 10.66 19.24
N PRO A 88 -11.54 11.14 18.64
CA PRO A 88 -10.84 10.39 17.61
C PRO A 88 -10.05 9.26 18.25
N PHE A 89 -10.13 8.11 17.61
CA PHE A 89 -9.47 6.87 18.00
C PHE A 89 -8.61 6.30 16.87
N LEU A 90 -7.50 5.68 17.27
CA LEU A 90 -6.85 4.61 16.53
C LEU A 90 -7.40 3.28 17.03
N VAL A 91 -7.78 2.38 16.14
CA VAL A 91 -8.43 1.10 16.46
C VAL A 91 -7.72 -0.04 15.76
N THR A 92 -7.51 -1.13 16.48
CA THR A 92 -6.94 -2.37 15.96
C THR A 92 -7.90 -3.54 16.22
N LEU A 93 -8.13 -4.36 15.20
CA LEU A 93 -9.07 -5.48 15.21
C LEU A 93 -8.51 -6.71 14.50
N ARG A 94 -9.01 -7.88 14.89
CA ARG A 94 -8.82 -9.17 14.19
C ARG A 94 -9.85 -9.32 13.08
N GLY A 95 -9.58 -10.21 12.11
CA GLY A 95 -10.49 -10.48 10.99
C GLY A 95 -11.90 -10.97 11.37
N ASN A 96 -12.07 -11.47 12.60
CA ASN A 96 -13.37 -11.84 13.16
C ASN A 96 -14.15 -10.68 13.82
N ASN A 97 -13.77 -9.42 13.55
CA ASN A 97 -14.30 -8.19 14.15
C ASN A 97 -14.05 -8.02 15.66
N GLN A 98 -13.14 -8.79 16.26
CA GLN A 98 -12.75 -8.57 17.64
C GLN A 98 -11.79 -7.37 17.73
N ILE A 99 -12.19 -6.32 18.45
CA ILE A 99 -11.28 -5.22 18.81
C ILE A 99 -10.22 -5.76 19.77
N LEU A 100 -8.96 -5.65 19.37
CA LEU A 100 -7.81 -5.95 20.23
C LEU A 100 -7.57 -4.79 21.20
N TRP A 101 -7.54 -3.57 20.67
CA TRP A 101 -7.42 -2.36 21.46
C TRP A 101 -7.88 -1.12 20.66
N GLN A 102 -8.12 -0.04 21.39
CA GLN A 102 -8.36 1.29 20.83
C GLN A 102 -7.65 2.35 21.70
N ARG A 103 -7.22 3.45 21.09
CA ARG A 103 -6.57 4.58 21.77
C ARG A 103 -7.18 5.89 21.35
N GLU A 104 -7.58 6.68 22.34
CA GLU A 104 -8.02 8.06 22.17
C GLU A 104 -6.80 8.94 21.82
N LEU A 105 -6.98 9.81 20.84
CA LEU A 105 -5.99 10.77 20.38
C LEU A 105 -6.51 12.20 20.57
N THR A 106 -5.59 13.16 20.59
CA THR A 106 -5.91 14.58 20.77
C THR A 106 -6.57 15.16 19.52
N GLY A 107 -6.14 14.70 18.34
CA GLY A 107 -6.62 15.14 17.04
C GLY A 107 -7.14 14.00 16.16
N PRO A 108 -7.90 14.35 15.11
CA PRO A 108 -8.45 13.40 14.14
C PRO A 108 -7.38 12.65 13.36
N VAL A 109 -7.59 11.34 13.14
CA VAL A 109 -6.69 10.48 12.37
C VAL A 109 -7.22 10.35 10.94
N ASN A 110 -6.78 11.25 10.06
CA ASN A 110 -7.13 11.21 8.63
C ASN A 110 -6.07 10.52 7.77
N SER A 111 -4.85 10.33 8.30
CA SER A 111 -3.85 9.44 7.73
C SER A 111 -4.30 7.98 7.79
N SER A 112 -3.75 7.14 6.91
CA SER A 112 -3.80 5.68 7.11
C SER A 112 -2.71 5.27 8.12
N PRO A 113 -2.92 4.26 8.97
CA PRO A 113 -1.90 3.80 9.91
C PRO A 113 -0.76 3.07 9.22
N SER A 114 0.48 3.51 9.43
CA SER A 114 1.66 2.84 8.89
C SER A 114 2.19 1.84 9.90
N VAL A 115 2.60 0.66 9.47
CA VAL A 115 3.05 -0.43 10.34
C VAL A 115 4.38 -0.99 9.86
N GLY A 116 5.33 -1.12 10.77
CA GLY A 116 6.65 -1.66 10.51
C GLY A 116 7.48 -1.77 11.79
N ASP A 117 8.45 -2.68 11.79
CA ASP A 117 9.44 -2.81 12.87
C ASP A 117 10.42 -1.64 12.77
N LEU A 118 10.19 -0.59 13.57
CA LEU A 118 10.94 0.65 13.46
C LEU A 118 12.34 0.49 14.06
N ASP A 119 12.46 -0.21 15.18
CA ASP A 119 13.69 -0.30 15.95
C ASP A 119 14.47 -1.62 15.78
N GLY A 120 13.93 -2.57 15.02
CA GLY A 120 14.57 -3.83 14.65
C GLY A 120 14.46 -4.91 15.73
N ASP A 121 13.47 -4.82 16.64
CA ASP A 121 13.27 -5.79 17.73
C ASP A 121 12.44 -7.01 17.31
N GLY A 122 11.89 -7.01 16.10
CA GLY A 122 11.05 -8.06 15.53
C GLY A 122 9.56 -7.93 15.83
N ALA A 123 9.13 -6.91 16.58
CA ALA A 123 7.74 -6.54 16.77
C ALA A 123 7.43 -5.22 16.05
N PRO A 124 6.35 -5.14 15.26
CA PRO A 124 6.06 -3.92 14.54
C PRO A 124 5.45 -2.83 15.44
N GLU A 125 5.79 -1.58 15.14
CA GLU A 125 5.12 -0.38 15.63
C GLU A 125 4.06 0.11 14.65
N ILE A 126 3.17 0.96 15.16
CA ILE A 126 2.12 1.62 14.40
C ILE A 126 2.30 3.13 14.49
N VAL A 127 2.27 3.81 13.34
CA VAL A 127 2.51 5.24 13.20
C VAL A 127 1.33 5.93 12.54
N VAL A 128 0.88 7.04 13.11
CA VAL A 128 -0.20 7.87 12.55
C VAL A 128 0.08 9.35 12.73
N THR A 129 -0.46 10.18 11.84
CA THR A 129 -0.56 11.62 12.07
C THR A 129 -1.96 12.03 12.46
N THR A 130 -2.06 13.15 13.17
CA THR A 130 -3.32 13.72 13.64
C THR A 130 -3.50 15.16 13.18
N GLY A 131 -4.72 15.69 13.36
CA GLY A 131 -5.02 17.11 13.16
C GLY A 131 -5.33 17.50 11.71
N GLY A 132 -5.21 16.56 10.76
CA GLY A 132 -5.50 16.79 9.34
C GLY A 132 -6.98 16.94 9.00
N ASP A 133 -7.78 17.62 9.82
CA ASP A 133 -9.20 17.89 9.54
C ASP A 133 -9.36 19.26 8.88
N VAL A 134 -9.82 19.23 7.64
CA VAL A 134 -9.98 20.42 6.78
C VAL A 134 -11.07 21.36 7.28
N GLU A 135 -11.98 20.87 8.12
CA GLU A 135 -13.09 21.64 8.66
C GLU A 135 -12.79 22.25 10.04
N ASP A 136 -11.80 21.70 10.76
CA ASP A 136 -11.36 22.18 12.07
C ASP A 136 -9.83 22.24 12.17
N THR A 137 -9.27 23.37 11.73
CA THR A 137 -7.82 23.64 11.77
C THR A 137 -7.32 24.06 13.16
N LYS A 138 -8.13 23.98 14.22
CA LYS A 138 -7.74 24.33 15.60
C LYS A 138 -7.56 23.09 16.49
N GLN A 139 -7.07 22.02 15.88
CA GLN A 139 -6.70 20.79 16.55
C GLN A 139 -5.18 20.65 16.50
N ASP A 140 -4.57 20.25 17.62
CA ASP A 140 -3.13 20.03 17.67
C ASP A 140 -2.75 18.82 16.80
N GLY A 141 -2.04 19.09 15.71
CA GLY A 141 -1.40 18.08 14.87
C GLY A 141 -0.22 17.46 15.58
N ALA A 142 -0.08 16.14 15.44
CA ALA A 142 1.03 15.38 15.99
C ALA A 142 1.30 14.14 15.14
N LEU A 143 2.48 13.57 15.29
CA LEU A 143 2.82 12.22 14.89
C LEU A 143 2.86 11.35 16.15
N TYR A 144 2.13 10.24 16.16
CA TYR A 144 2.14 9.25 17.25
C TYR A 144 2.77 7.95 16.81
N VAL A 145 3.53 7.32 17.71
CA VAL A 145 4.08 5.97 17.55
C VAL A 145 3.61 5.08 18.69
N PHE A 146 3.04 3.93 18.34
CA PHE A 146 2.52 2.92 19.25
C PHE A 146 3.24 1.59 19.08
N ASP A 147 3.38 0.83 20.17
CA ASP A 147 3.71 -0.60 20.07
C ASP A 147 2.51 -1.41 19.52
N LYS A 148 2.74 -2.67 19.17
CA LYS A 148 1.70 -3.60 18.70
C LYS A 148 0.49 -3.78 19.64
N ASN A 149 0.63 -3.45 20.93
CA ASN A 149 -0.43 -3.54 21.94
C ASN A 149 -1.19 -2.21 22.13
N GLY A 150 -0.85 -1.20 21.33
CA GLY A 150 -1.42 0.14 21.38
C GLY A 150 -0.86 1.00 22.52
N ASN A 151 0.25 0.63 23.16
CA ASN A 151 0.88 1.54 24.11
C ASN A 151 1.66 2.60 23.34
N GLU A 152 1.43 3.87 23.65
CA GLU A 152 2.20 4.96 23.06
C GLU A 152 3.67 4.81 23.48
N ARG A 153 4.57 4.76 22.50
CA ARG A 153 6.02 4.78 22.70
C ARG A 153 6.50 6.21 22.86
N TRP A 154 6.13 7.05 21.90
CA TRP A 154 6.41 8.48 21.89
C TRP A 154 5.51 9.18 20.86
N HIS A 155 5.44 10.50 20.94
CA HIS A 155 4.84 11.34 19.93
C HIS A 155 5.62 12.65 19.79
N VAL A 156 5.41 13.34 18.67
CA VAL A 156 5.90 14.70 18.46
C VAL A 156 4.76 15.59 18.00
N GLU A 157 4.60 16.73 18.67
CA GLU A 157 3.67 17.77 18.24
C GLU A 157 4.23 18.45 16.98
N MET A 158 3.35 18.73 16.03
CA MET A 158 3.70 19.48 14.82
C MET A 158 3.91 20.95 15.15
N ALA A 159 4.67 21.63 14.30
CA ALA A 159 5.03 23.00 14.55
C ALA A 159 3.84 23.94 14.26
N ASP A 160 3.54 24.82 15.20
CA ASP A 160 2.62 25.94 15.01
C ASP A 160 3.17 26.90 13.93
N HIS A 161 2.44 27.05 12.82
CA HIS A 161 2.87 27.82 11.67
C HIS A 161 2.93 29.33 11.99
N TYR A 162 3.78 30.08 11.29
CA TYR A 162 3.96 31.50 11.56
C TYR A 162 2.93 32.38 10.81
N PRO A 163 2.19 33.29 11.47
CA PRO A 163 2.27 33.66 12.88
C PRO A 163 1.60 32.64 13.80
N ARG A 164 2.29 32.29 14.89
CA ARG A 164 1.85 31.27 15.86
C ARG A 164 0.50 31.60 16.47
N ASP A 165 -0.47 30.70 16.34
CA ASP A 165 -1.82 30.89 16.84
C ASP A 165 -2.16 30.04 18.09
N GLY A 166 -1.21 29.21 18.51
CA GLY A 166 -1.29 28.36 19.68
C GLY A 166 -1.71 26.92 19.41
N TYR A 167 -1.90 26.54 18.14
CA TYR A 167 -2.22 25.17 17.73
C TYR A 167 -1.13 24.60 16.82
N GLY A 168 -0.73 23.35 17.04
CA GLY A 168 0.13 22.64 16.09
C GLY A 168 -0.63 22.35 14.81
N GLU A 169 -0.07 22.66 13.63
CA GLU A 169 -0.79 22.38 12.38
C GLU A 169 -0.92 20.88 12.14
N GLY A 170 -2.06 20.46 11.59
CA GLY A 170 -2.33 19.07 11.27
C GLY A 170 -1.46 18.47 10.16
N ALA A 171 -1.57 17.16 9.99
CA ALA A 171 -1.15 16.49 8.76
C ALA A 171 -2.22 15.53 8.25
N PHE A 172 -2.52 15.66 6.96
CA PHE A 172 -3.31 14.70 6.20
C PHE A 172 -2.44 13.59 5.59
N SER A 173 -1.15 13.88 5.36
CA SER A 173 -0.16 12.92 4.85
C SER A 173 -0.16 11.66 5.70
N THR A 174 -0.20 10.50 5.05
CA THR A 174 0.13 9.24 5.71
C THR A 174 1.64 9.16 5.92
N PRO A 175 2.15 8.73 7.08
CA PRO A 175 3.56 8.46 7.25
C PRO A 175 4.04 7.33 6.34
N ALA A 176 5.22 7.44 5.75
CA ALA A 176 5.89 6.29 5.14
C ALA A 176 7.02 5.81 6.06
N LEU A 177 7.16 4.50 6.16
CA LEU A 177 8.22 3.84 6.93
C LEU A 177 9.25 3.25 5.97
N CYS A 178 10.46 3.77 6.00
CA CYS A 178 11.47 3.47 5.01
C CYS A 178 12.84 3.30 5.66
N ASP A 179 13.50 2.17 5.39
CA ASP A 179 14.93 2.02 5.66
C ASP A 179 15.71 2.83 4.60
N LEU A 180 16.08 4.06 4.94
CA LEU A 180 16.76 5.00 4.05
C LEU A 180 18.26 4.70 3.93
N GLU A 181 18.85 4.03 4.94
CA GLU A 181 20.28 3.71 4.99
C GLU A 181 20.65 2.29 4.58
N GLY A 182 19.66 1.39 4.45
CA GLY A 182 19.89 -0.03 4.28
C GLY A 182 20.41 -0.72 5.55
N ASP A 183 20.11 -0.18 6.74
CA ASP A 183 20.60 -0.72 8.02
C ASP A 183 19.60 -1.65 8.72
N GLY A 184 18.41 -1.81 8.14
CA GLY A 184 17.33 -2.65 8.65
C GLY A 184 16.39 -1.96 9.64
N ARG A 185 16.63 -0.70 10.01
CA ARG A 185 15.71 0.13 10.79
C ARG A 185 14.94 1.06 9.87
N LEU A 186 13.74 1.48 10.31
CA LEU A 186 12.87 2.31 9.49
C LEU A 186 12.85 3.75 10.01
N GLU A 187 13.06 4.70 9.11
CA GLU A 187 12.77 6.10 9.35
C GLU A 187 11.31 6.41 9.04
N ILE A 188 10.78 7.44 9.72
CA ILE A 188 9.41 7.90 9.59
C ILE A 188 9.40 9.21 8.80
N ILE A 189 8.67 9.26 7.69
CA ILE A 189 8.63 10.40 6.78
C ILE A 189 7.17 10.86 6.59
N TRP A 190 6.90 12.17 6.66
CA TRP A 190 5.57 12.72 6.37
C TRP A 190 5.60 14.20 5.96
N GLY A 191 4.50 14.67 5.36
CA GLY A 191 4.26 16.09 5.10
C GLY A 191 3.28 16.72 6.09
N GLY A 192 3.53 17.95 6.52
CA GLY A 192 2.66 18.73 7.42
C GLY A 192 1.99 19.92 6.74
N TRP A 193 0.87 20.39 7.31
CA TRP A 193 0.24 21.65 6.90
C TRP A 193 0.95 22.90 7.45
N ASP A 194 1.89 22.71 8.38
CA ASP A 194 2.85 23.73 8.81
C ASP A 194 3.91 24.09 7.76
N GLN A 195 3.77 23.55 6.55
CA GLN A 195 4.60 23.76 5.39
C GLN A 195 5.95 23.04 5.47
N ARG A 196 6.04 21.95 6.22
CA ARG A 196 7.28 21.18 6.39
C ARG A 196 7.14 19.71 6.00
N ILE A 197 8.23 19.17 5.47
CA ILE A 197 8.43 17.74 5.23
C ILE A 197 9.39 17.24 6.30
N TYR A 198 9.02 16.16 6.98
CA TYR A 198 9.71 15.64 8.15
C TYR A 198 10.35 14.29 7.87
N VAL A 199 11.50 14.05 8.52
CA VAL A 199 12.16 12.74 8.61
C VAL A 199 12.66 12.55 10.03
N TYR A 200 12.24 11.45 10.65
CA TYR A 200 12.56 11.09 12.02
C TYR A 200 13.10 9.67 12.10
N ASP A 201 14.02 9.47 13.04
CA ASP A 201 14.44 8.15 13.49
C ASP A 201 13.35 7.43 14.29
N ALA A 202 13.45 6.11 14.38
CA ALA A 202 12.60 5.25 15.21
C ALA A 202 12.54 5.68 16.70
N ASP A 203 13.56 6.37 17.20
CA ASP A 203 13.64 6.85 18.58
C ASP A 203 13.01 8.25 18.80
N GLY A 204 12.43 8.85 17.75
CA GLY A 204 11.83 10.18 17.79
C GLY A 204 12.82 11.33 17.57
N THR A 205 14.06 11.03 17.17
CA THR A 205 15.04 12.06 16.80
C THR A 205 14.74 12.62 15.41
N ALA A 206 14.56 13.94 15.32
CA ALA A 206 14.45 14.63 14.05
C ALA A 206 15.79 14.63 13.29
N ARG A 207 15.81 14.10 12.07
CA ARG A 207 17.01 14.12 11.22
C ARG A 207 17.22 15.44 10.51
N TRP A 208 16.14 16.00 10.00
CA TRP A 208 16.16 17.25 9.25
C TRP A 208 15.86 18.39 10.20
N PHE A 209 16.82 19.27 10.47
CA PHE A 209 16.64 20.40 11.39
C PHE A 209 17.00 21.73 10.71
N GLY A 210 16.03 22.64 10.61
CA GLY A 210 16.23 23.97 10.04
C GLY A 210 16.52 23.98 8.54
N LEU A 211 16.07 22.98 7.78
CA LEU A 211 16.33 22.87 6.34
C LEU A 211 15.44 23.81 5.51
N ASN A 212 16.02 24.38 4.45
CA ASN A 212 15.39 25.31 3.50
C ASN A 212 14.50 26.38 4.17
N ARG A 213 14.95 26.92 5.30
CA ARG A 213 14.16 27.77 6.20
C ARG A 213 14.36 29.27 5.94
N PRO A 214 13.30 30.09 5.89
CA PRO A 214 13.45 31.55 5.82
C PRO A 214 14.16 32.13 7.06
N PRO A 215 14.97 33.19 6.93
CA PRO A 215 15.76 33.73 8.05
C PRO A 215 14.94 34.14 9.28
N ASN A 216 13.69 34.59 9.08
CA ASN A 216 12.82 35.12 10.14
C ASN A 216 11.88 34.07 10.75
N PHE A 217 11.93 32.82 10.29
CA PHE A 217 11.12 31.74 10.85
C PHE A 217 11.83 31.16 12.10
N PRO A 218 11.17 30.35 12.94
CA PRO A 218 11.82 29.62 14.03
C PRO A 218 12.64 28.44 13.50
N VAL A 219 13.71 28.04 14.19
CA VAL A 219 14.49 26.83 13.82
C VAL A 219 13.74 25.62 14.34
N ASP A 220 12.99 24.97 13.47
CA ASP A 220 12.19 23.78 13.77
C ASP A 220 12.67 22.58 12.91
N PRO A 221 12.30 21.35 13.27
CA PRO A 221 12.49 20.17 12.42
C PRO A 221 11.84 20.33 11.04
N GLY A 222 12.30 19.56 10.07
CA GLY A 222 11.76 19.45 8.73
C GLY A 222 12.37 20.40 7.68
N TYR A 223 12.06 20.10 6.42
CA TYR A 223 12.35 20.90 5.24
C TYR A 223 11.16 21.81 4.91
N TYR A 224 11.38 23.13 4.87
CA TYR A 224 10.31 24.09 4.59
C TYR A 224 9.96 24.17 3.09
N ASN A 225 8.71 23.89 2.75
CA ASN A 225 8.14 23.89 1.40
C ASN A 225 7.47 25.22 1.00
N ALA A 226 7.16 26.08 1.97
CA ALA A 226 6.37 27.32 1.82
C ALA A 226 4.86 27.18 1.60
N ASP A 227 4.34 25.96 1.50
CA ASP A 227 2.90 25.71 1.53
C ASP A 227 2.60 24.30 2.05
N THR A 228 1.32 24.01 2.28
CA THR A 228 0.81 22.76 2.84
C THR A 228 1.20 21.54 2.01
N ILE A 229 1.45 20.43 2.70
CA ILE A 229 1.73 19.13 2.08
C ILE A 229 0.60 18.16 2.44
N TRP A 230 -0.04 17.62 1.41
CA TRP A 230 -1.13 16.64 1.53
C TRP A 230 -0.72 15.25 1.06
N SER A 231 0.21 15.19 0.11
CA SER A 231 0.82 13.96 -0.39
C SER A 231 1.46 13.18 0.73
N SER A 232 1.35 11.85 0.67
CA SER A 232 2.19 10.96 1.46
C SER A 232 3.52 10.72 0.73
N PRO A 233 4.65 10.57 1.44
CA PRO A 233 5.94 10.28 0.83
C PRO A 233 6.02 8.84 0.33
N ALA A 234 6.82 8.60 -0.71
CA ALA A 234 7.23 7.26 -1.15
C ALA A 234 8.76 7.16 -1.09
N CYS A 235 9.31 5.95 -1.02
CA CYS A 235 10.75 5.74 -0.99
C CYS A 235 11.21 4.60 -1.88
N ALA A 236 12.33 4.81 -2.56
CA ALA A 236 12.95 3.82 -3.43
C ALA A 236 14.44 4.11 -3.59
N ASP A 237 15.23 3.07 -3.82
CA ASP A 237 16.61 3.22 -4.28
C ASP A 237 16.57 3.54 -5.78
N LEU A 238 16.76 4.82 -6.14
CA LEU A 238 16.60 5.29 -7.52
C LEU A 238 17.88 5.15 -8.36
N ASN A 239 19.03 4.85 -7.74
CA ASN A 239 20.32 4.72 -8.42
C ASN A 239 21.01 3.36 -8.22
N ALA A 240 20.39 2.43 -7.50
CA ALA A 240 20.90 1.13 -7.11
C ALA A 240 22.17 1.20 -6.22
N ASP A 241 22.28 2.21 -5.34
CA ASP A 241 23.41 2.34 -4.40
C ASP A 241 23.17 1.70 -3.02
N GLY A 242 21.96 1.17 -2.79
CA GLY A 242 21.54 0.53 -1.55
C GLY A 242 20.94 1.50 -0.52
N LEU A 243 20.93 2.80 -0.80
CA LEU A 243 20.22 3.83 -0.03
C LEU A 243 18.92 4.18 -0.75
N LYS A 244 17.93 4.67 0.00
CA LYS A 244 16.66 5.09 -0.60
C LYS A 244 16.53 6.60 -0.64
N GLU A 245 16.03 7.10 -1.76
CA GLU A 245 15.55 8.46 -1.91
C GLU A 245 14.09 8.57 -1.48
N ILE A 246 13.71 9.79 -1.07
CA ILE A 246 12.35 10.15 -0.67
C ILE A 246 11.70 10.96 -1.78
N VAL A 247 10.50 10.58 -2.22
CA VAL A 247 9.70 11.28 -3.22
C VAL A 247 8.40 11.77 -2.58
N ILE A 248 8.08 13.07 -2.74
CA ILE A 248 6.85 13.63 -2.17
C ILE A 248 6.34 14.81 -2.99
N GLY A 249 5.02 14.86 -3.22
CA GLY A 249 4.33 15.98 -3.85
C GLY A 249 3.95 17.07 -2.83
N ALA A 250 3.83 18.32 -3.28
CA ALA A 250 3.37 19.41 -2.43
C ALA A 250 2.56 20.45 -3.21
N ASP A 251 1.65 21.13 -2.51
CA ASP A 251 0.97 22.33 -3.00
C ASP A 251 1.92 23.54 -2.92
N ILE A 252 1.70 24.56 -3.75
CA ILE A 252 2.41 25.84 -3.74
C ILE A 252 1.51 26.99 -4.17
N THR A 253 1.34 27.97 -3.28
CA THR A 253 0.72 29.26 -3.57
C THR A 253 1.72 30.24 -4.19
N GLY A 254 1.27 30.98 -5.20
CA GLY A 254 2.03 32.02 -5.87
C GLY A 254 2.21 33.30 -5.05
N GLY A 255 3.34 33.98 -5.26
CA GLY A 255 3.63 35.29 -4.67
C GLY A 255 4.58 35.27 -3.46
N GLY A 256 4.94 34.09 -2.98
CA GLY A 256 5.98 33.86 -1.98
C GLY A 256 7.41 33.86 -2.56
N THR A 257 8.38 33.59 -1.70
CA THR A 257 9.79 33.43 -2.08
C THR A 257 10.44 32.39 -1.17
N LEU A 258 10.94 31.32 -1.76
CA LEU A 258 11.72 30.31 -1.04
C LEU A 258 13.09 30.84 -0.64
N PRO A 259 13.77 30.24 0.35
CA PRO A 259 15.06 30.75 0.85
C PRO A 259 16.20 30.76 -0.18
N ASP A 260 16.12 29.94 -1.22
CA ASP A 260 17.03 29.97 -2.38
C ASP A 260 16.75 31.14 -3.35
N GLY A 261 15.75 31.99 -3.06
CA GLY A 261 15.33 33.13 -3.89
C GLY A 261 14.29 32.79 -4.95
N THR A 262 13.84 31.53 -5.05
CA THR A 262 12.83 31.10 -6.01
C THR A 262 11.50 31.77 -5.72
N ARG A 263 10.92 32.43 -6.73
CA ARG A 263 9.56 32.98 -6.65
C ARG A 263 8.55 31.85 -6.82
N THR A 264 7.68 31.67 -5.83
CA THR A 264 6.62 30.66 -5.91
C THR A 264 5.53 31.10 -6.89
N LYS A 265 4.87 30.11 -7.50
CA LYS A 265 3.78 30.26 -8.45
C LYS A 265 2.70 29.26 -8.07
N ASP A 266 1.44 29.58 -8.35
CA ASP A 266 0.32 28.65 -8.15
C ASP A 266 0.59 27.35 -8.94
N GLY A 267 0.59 26.22 -8.25
CA GLY A 267 0.92 24.91 -8.79
C GLY A 267 1.38 23.96 -7.68
N GLY A 268 2.39 23.14 -7.97
CA GLY A 268 2.93 22.21 -7.00
C GLY A 268 4.40 21.87 -7.29
N PHE A 269 5.06 21.31 -6.28
CA PHE A 269 6.40 20.74 -6.42
C PHE A 269 6.37 19.24 -6.19
N LEU A 270 6.99 18.49 -7.09
CA LEU A 270 7.44 17.13 -6.80
C LEU A 270 8.90 17.20 -6.36
N TYR A 271 9.18 16.70 -5.17
CA TYR A 271 10.53 16.62 -4.62
C TYR A 271 11.10 15.22 -4.72
N VAL A 272 12.42 15.16 -4.89
CA VAL A 272 13.22 13.98 -4.60
C VAL A 272 14.33 14.42 -3.65
N PHE A 273 14.46 13.76 -2.49
CA PHE A 273 15.50 14.02 -1.50
C PHE A 273 16.37 12.78 -1.29
N ASP A 274 17.63 12.99 -0.93
CA ASP A 274 18.39 11.97 -0.24
C ASP A 274 18.02 11.91 1.26
N LYS A 275 18.54 10.89 1.96
CA LYS A 275 18.32 10.69 3.41
C LYS A 275 18.74 11.89 4.29
N ASP A 276 19.69 12.71 3.82
CA ASP A 276 20.25 13.83 4.59
C ASP A 276 19.47 15.14 4.35
N GLY A 277 18.43 15.10 3.50
CA GLY A 277 17.56 16.24 3.21
C GLY A 277 18.11 17.17 2.13
N ASN A 278 19.09 16.70 1.35
CA ASN A 278 19.49 17.41 0.15
C ASN A 278 18.42 17.20 -0.93
N ALA A 279 17.84 18.30 -1.42
CA ALA A 279 16.93 18.25 -2.56
C ALA A 279 17.72 17.85 -3.82
N LEU A 280 17.53 16.62 -4.27
CA LEU A 280 18.03 16.15 -5.56
C LEU A 280 17.17 16.71 -6.68
N VAL A 281 15.85 16.76 -6.51
CA VAL A 281 14.91 17.34 -7.48
C VAL A 281 13.90 18.25 -6.77
N ARG A 282 13.54 19.35 -7.42
CA ARG A 282 12.32 20.12 -7.18
C ARG A 282 11.65 20.45 -8.52
N ARG A 283 10.74 19.58 -8.96
CA ARG A 283 10.04 19.68 -10.23
C ARG A 283 8.74 20.46 -10.06
N PHE A 284 8.66 21.66 -10.66
CA PHE A 284 7.43 22.45 -10.67
C PHE A 284 6.42 21.89 -11.68
N LEU A 285 5.18 21.75 -11.23
CA LEU A 285 4.01 21.51 -12.07
C LEU A 285 3.01 22.66 -11.91
N PRO A 286 2.26 23.03 -12.98
CA PRO A 286 1.27 24.09 -12.90
C PRO A 286 0.01 23.70 -12.12
N GLU A 287 -0.12 22.43 -11.72
CA GLU A 287 -1.16 21.88 -10.85
C GLU A 287 -0.59 21.53 -9.46
N ALA A 288 -1.43 21.59 -8.42
CA ALA A 288 -1.07 21.08 -7.10
C ALA A 288 -0.96 19.55 -7.12
N ILE A 289 -0.03 19.01 -6.33
CA ILE A 289 0.19 17.56 -6.21
C ILE A 289 -0.35 17.10 -4.85
N TYR A 290 -1.61 16.68 -4.83
CA TYR A 290 -2.25 16.12 -3.63
C TYR A 290 -2.08 14.60 -3.53
N SER A 291 -1.94 13.92 -4.67
CA SER A 291 -1.75 12.47 -4.72
C SER A 291 -0.39 12.08 -4.15
N SER A 292 -0.30 10.87 -3.60
CA SER A 292 0.96 10.29 -3.14
C SER A 292 1.67 9.61 -4.31
N PRO A 293 3.02 9.72 -4.45
CA PRO A 293 3.73 9.12 -5.57
C PRO A 293 3.68 7.60 -5.54
N ALA A 294 3.60 6.99 -6.71
CA ALA A 294 3.85 5.57 -6.93
C ALA A 294 5.16 5.39 -7.69
N ILE A 295 6.02 4.50 -7.23
CA ILE A 295 7.35 4.25 -7.81
C ILE A 295 7.42 2.80 -8.28
N GLY A 296 7.96 2.56 -9.48
CA GLY A 296 8.17 1.22 -10.00
C GLY A 296 8.94 1.25 -11.31
N ASP A 297 9.52 0.12 -11.69
CA ASP A 297 10.16 -0.05 -13.00
C ASP A 297 9.06 -0.31 -14.03
N LEU A 298 8.59 0.76 -14.68
CA LEU A 298 7.37 0.71 -15.48
C LEU A 298 7.60 -0.01 -16.80
N ASN A 299 8.81 0.03 -17.35
CA ASN A 299 9.16 -0.54 -18.65
C ASN A 299 10.12 -1.74 -18.57
N ASN A 300 10.45 -2.20 -17.37
CA ASN A 300 11.35 -3.31 -17.09
C ASN A 300 12.76 -3.08 -17.66
N ASP A 301 13.28 -1.86 -17.53
CA ASP A 301 14.63 -1.48 -17.97
C ASP A 301 15.67 -1.46 -16.82
N GLY A 302 15.22 -1.75 -15.61
CA GLY A 302 16.02 -1.75 -14.38
C GLY A 302 16.09 -0.40 -13.68
N ARG A 303 15.44 0.64 -14.20
CA ARG A 303 15.30 1.95 -13.56
C ARG A 303 13.86 2.18 -13.14
N MET A 304 13.70 2.97 -12.09
CA MET A 304 12.37 3.28 -11.56
C MET A 304 11.82 4.53 -12.24
N GLU A 305 10.51 4.55 -12.47
CA GLU A 305 9.74 5.74 -12.81
C GLU A 305 8.89 6.20 -11.63
N ILE A 306 8.50 7.47 -11.65
CA ILE A 306 7.63 8.08 -10.62
C ILE A 306 6.31 8.49 -11.27
N ALA A 307 5.20 7.93 -10.80
CA ALA A 307 3.84 8.31 -11.20
C ALA A 307 3.15 9.16 -10.13
N VAL A 308 2.50 10.26 -10.55
CA VAL A 308 1.69 11.13 -9.67
C VAL A 308 0.43 11.61 -10.40
N GLY A 309 -0.69 11.62 -9.68
CA GLY A 309 -1.88 12.38 -10.04
C GLY A 309 -1.79 13.84 -9.62
N THR A 310 -2.48 14.72 -10.34
CA THR A 310 -2.58 16.14 -9.96
C THR A 310 -4.00 16.60 -9.67
N GLY A 311 -4.08 17.60 -8.80
CA GLY A 311 -5.31 18.22 -8.34
C GLY A 311 -5.85 19.31 -9.24
N TRP A 312 -6.84 20.05 -8.73
CA TRP A 312 -7.28 21.29 -9.36
C TRP A 312 -6.20 22.36 -9.25
N PHE A 313 -6.26 23.29 -10.20
CA PHE A 313 -5.66 24.60 -10.07
C PHE A 313 -6.46 25.47 -9.08
N TRP A 314 -5.78 26.33 -8.32
CA TRP A 314 -6.45 27.23 -7.38
C TRP A 314 -7.41 28.17 -8.12
N TRP A 315 -8.69 28.09 -7.78
CA TRP A 315 -9.89 28.69 -8.40
C TRP A 315 -9.87 30.21 -8.70
N ASN A 316 -8.79 30.93 -8.40
CA ASN A 316 -8.69 32.37 -8.61
C ASN A 316 -7.45 32.82 -9.41
N ALA A 317 -6.60 31.92 -9.90
CA ALA A 317 -5.48 32.34 -10.74
C ALA A 317 -5.97 32.59 -12.19
N HIS A 318 -6.05 33.86 -12.55
CA HIS A 318 -6.70 34.37 -13.75
C HIS A 318 -6.29 33.64 -15.06
N GLY A 319 -7.22 32.92 -15.68
CA GLY A 319 -7.21 32.67 -17.13
C GLY A 319 -6.62 31.35 -17.64
N ARG A 320 -6.25 30.38 -16.79
CA ARG A 320 -5.88 29.03 -17.26
C ARG A 320 -7.11 28.13 -17.40
N LYS A 321 -7.16 27.38 -18.51
CA LYS A 321 -8.23 26.44 -18.87
C LYS A 321 -7.73 24.98 -18.88
N ASP A 322 -6.61 24.73 -18.20
CA ASP A 322 -5.85 23.51 -18.38
C ASP A 322 -6.57 22.34 -17.70
N GLN A 323 -6.53 21.18 -18.36
CA GLN A 323 -7.14 19.93 -17.89
C GLN A 323 -6.26 19.33 -16.78
N PRO A 324 -6.82 18.56 -15.84
CA PRO A 324 -6.00 17.81 -14.90
C PRO A 324 -5.20 16.71 -15.59
N TYR A 325 -4.03 16.39 -15.02
CA TYR A 325 -3.10 15.43 -15.59
C TYR A 325 -2.65 14.37 -14.59
N VAL A 326 -2.22 13.26 -15.15
CA VAL A 326 -1.39 12.25 -14.50
C VAL A 326 -0.02 12.34 -15.16
N TYR A 327 1.01 12.41 -14.34
CA TYR A 327 2.38 12.52 -14.79
C TYR A 327 3.14 11.23 -14.45
N VAL A 328 4.00 10.81 -15.36
CA VAL A 328 5.05 9.83 -15.09
C VAL A 328 6.38 10.45 -15.47
N PHE A 329 7.38 10.25 -14.63
CA PHE A 329 8.71 10.83 -14.76
C PHE A 329 9.78 9.76 -14.89
N ASP A 330 10.74 10.03 -15.77
CA ASP A 330 11.96 9.25 -15.95
C ASP A 330 13.02 9.73 -14.93
N THR A 331 13.61 8.80 -14.17
CA THR A 331 14.55 9.12 -13.09
C THR A 331 16.02 9.15 -13.53
N SER A 332 16.32 8.88 -14.80
CA SER A 332 17.68 8.74 -15.33
C SER A 332 18.57 9.99 -15.17
N GLN A 333 17.96 11.15 -14.94
CA GLN A 333 18.67 12.42 -14.76
C GLN A 333 18.71 12.92 -13.31
N VAL A 334 18.10 12.22 -12.35
CA VAL A 334 18.04 12.63 -10.93
C VAL A 334 19.45 12.87 -10.39
N PHE A 335 20.38 11.96 -10.67
CA PHE A 335 21.78 12.01 -10.20
C PHE A 335 22.74 12.72 -11.17
N SER A 336 22.21 13.40 -12.19
CA SER A 336 23.03 14.21 -13.10
C SER A 336 23.60 15.45 -12.40
N GLY A 337 24.57 16.13 -13.03
CA GLY A 337 25.09 17.42 -12.56
C GLY A 337 24.16 18.62 -12.76
N LEU A 338 22.92 18.41 -13.24
CA LEU A 338 21.95 19.49 -13.43
C LEU A 338 21.50 20.08 -12.08
N PRO A 339 21.16 21.38 -12.02
CA PRO A 339 20.56 21.99 -10.83
C PRO A 339 19.26 21.28 -10.43
N TYR A 340 19.01 21.11 -9.13
CA TYR A 340 17.83 20.37 -8.62
C TYR A 340 16.48 20.89 -9.14
N ALA A 341 16.38 22.19 -9.45
CA ALA A 341 15.17 22.81 -9.98
C ALA A 341 15.11 22.85 -11.52
N ASP A 342 16.09 22.27 -12.23
CA ASP A 342 16.06 22.15 -13.69
C ASP A 342 15.02 21.10 -14.11
N GLU A 343 14.14 21.46 -15.05
CA GLU A 343 13.12 20.55 -15.54
C GLU A 343 13.66 19.29 -16.21
N ASN A 344 14.86 19.36 -16.78
CA ASN A 344 15.50 18.23 -17.43
C ASN A 344 16.14 17.25 -16.43
N LYS A 345 16.17 17.60 -15.14
CA LYS A 345 16.65 16.70 -14.09
C LYS A 345 15.63 15.62 -13.73
N LEU A 346 14.36 15.88 -14.01
CA LEU A 346 13.27 14.90 -13.90
C LEU A 346 12.32 15.08 -15.10
N PRO A 347 12.76 14.61 -16.30
CA PRO A 347 11.97 14.72 -17.52
C PRO A 347 10.74 13.80 -17.47
N PHE A 348 9.75 14.09 -18.31
CA PHE A 348 8.59 13.19 -18.45
C PHE A 348 9.00 11.88 -19.10
N PHE A 349 8.41 10.79 -18.62
CA PHE A 349 8.55 9.48 -19.24
C PHE A 349 7.88 9.47 -20.63
N PRO A 350 8.40 8.74 -21.63
CA PRO A 350 7.82 8.72 -22.97
C PRO A 350 6.33 8.36 -22.98
N GLY A 351 5.53 9.21 -23.62
CA GLY A 351 4.07 9.06 -23.68
C GLY A 351 3.31 9.78 -22.57
N TRP A 352 3.99 10.43 -21.64
CA TRP A 352 3.39 11.20 -20.55
C TRP A 352 3.62 12.71 -20.69
N PRO A 353 2.78 13.57 -20.08
CA PRO A 353 1.62 13.25 -19.22
C PRO A 353 0.34 12.83 -19.97
N GLN A 354 -0.59 12.22 -19.22
CA GLN A 354 -1.93 11.86 -19.70
C GLN A 354 -3.02 12.71 -19.07
N LYS A 355 -4.09 12.97 -19.84
CA LYS A 355 -5.20 13.85 -19.44
C LYS A 355 -6.30 13.07 -18.76
N THR A 356 -6.90 13.66 -17.73
CA THR A 356 -8.13 13.16 -17.12
C THR A 356 -9.27 14.18 -17.26
N ALA A 357 -10.50 13.69 -17.16
CA ALA A 357 -11.69 14.55 -17.21
C ALA A 357 -11.89 15.34 -15.91
N LEU A 358 -11.45 14.76 -14.78
CA LEU A 358 -11.47 15.32 -13.43
C LEU A 358 -10.09 15.12 -12.79
N PRO A 359 -9.72 15.88 -11.77
CA PRO A 359 -8.42 15.71 -11.12
C PRO A 359 -8.32 14.39 -10.37
N GLY A 360 -7.07 13.91 -10.26
CA GLY A 360 -6.71 12.69 -9.57
C GLY A 360 -6.31 13.01 -8.14
N PHE A 361 -7.29 13.20 -7.25
CA PHE A 361 -7.04 13.30 -5.82
C PHE A 361 -6.60 11.94 -5.23
N SER A 362 -6.96 10.84 -5.89
CA SER A 362 -6.47 9.50 -5.54
C SER A 362 -4.99 9.35 -5.88
N SER A 363 -4.30 8.48 -5.15
CA SER A 363 -2.90 8.13 -5.43
C SER A 363 -2.84 7.03 -6.49
N PRO A 364 -1.88 7.05 -7.44
CA PRO A 364 -1.75 5.99 -8.42
C PRO A 364 -1.44 4.63 -7.76
N ALA A 365 -1.86 3.56 -8.40
CA ALA A 365 -1.36 2.20 -8.17
C ALA A 365 -0.66 1.68 -9.43
N LEU A 366 0.27 0.74 -9.25
CA LEU A 366 1.04 0.12 -10.32
C LEU A 366 0.89 -1.39 -10.26
N ALA A 367 0.63 -2.02 -11.40
CA ALA A 367 0.54 -3.47 -11.55
C ALA A 367 0.71 -3.88 -13.02
N ASP A 368 1.23 -5.07 -13.27
CA ASP A 368 1.21 -5.71 -14.59
C ASP A 368 -0.16 -6.39 -14.78
N LEU A 369 -1.09 -5.69 -15.44
CA LEU A 369 -2.48 -6.13 -15.54
C LEU A 369 -2.71 -7.06 -16.73
N ASP A 370 -1.87 -6.98 -17.76
CA ASP A 370 -1.97 -7.85 -18.94
C ASP A 370 -0.81 -8.86 -19.10
N GLN A 371 0.01 -8.98 -18.07
CA GLN A 371 1.09 -9.96 -17.93
C GLN A 371 2.14 -9.82 -19.05
N ASP A 372 2.38 -8.60 -19.52
CA ASP A 372 3.37 -8.29 -20.56
C ASP A 372 4.77 -7.97 -19.99
N GLY A 373 4.89 -7.95 -18.66
CA GLY A 373 6.12 -7.67 -17.93
C GLY A 373 6.41 -6.18 -17.76
N THR A 374 5.50 -5.30 -18.18
CA THR A 374 5.53 -3.85 -17.90
C THR A 374 4.39 -3.48 -16.95
N LEU A 375 4.51 -2.34 -16.25
CA LEU A 375 3.50 -1.95 -15.27
C LEU A 375 2.52 -0.93 -15.88
N GLU A 376 1.23 -1.18 -15.70
CA GLU A 376 0.17 -0.21 -15.92
C GLU A 376 0.08 0.80 -14.77
N VAL A 377 -0.38 2.01 -15.09
CA VAL A 377 -0.69 3.08 -14.14
C VAL A 377 -2.20 3.19 -13.98
N ILE A 378 -2.69 2.93 -12.76
CA ILE A 378 -4.11 2.97 -12.39
C ILE A 378 -4.36 4.20 -11.51
N ILE A 379 -5.41 4.98 -11.80
CA ILE A 379 -5.80 6.11 -10.94
C ILE A 379 -7.30 6.41 -11.00
N GLY A 380 -7.85 6.83 -9.87
CA GLY A 380 -9.17 7.44 -9.77
C GLY A 380 -9.17 8.96 -9.94
N ALA A 381 -10.09 9.45 -10.75
CA ALA A 381 -10.31 10.86 -11.01
C ALA A 381 -11.72 11.27 -10.55
N GLY A 382 -11.81 12.32 -9.73
CA GLY A 382 -13.05 12.72 -9.08
C GLY A 382 -13.04 14.19 -8.64
N ASN A 383 -14.22 14.77 -8.42
CA ASN A 383 -14.30 16.11 -7.85
C ASN A 383 -14.17 16.02 -6.31
N PRO A 384 -13.16 16.65 -5.68
CA PRO A 384 -13.03 16.68 -4.23
C PRO A 384 -14.12 17.50 -3.53
N LEU A 385 -14.85 18.37 -4.25
CA LEU A 385 -15.97 19.11 -3.70
C LEU A 385 -17.25 18.29 -3.85
N ILE A 386 -17.71 17.67 -2.75
CA ILE A 386 -18.79 16.66 -2.60
C ILE A 386 -20.16 17.05 -3.21
N TYR A 387 -20.32 18.26 -3.75
CA TYR A 387 -21.64 18.82 -4.07
C TYR A 387 -22.11 18.65 -5.51
N ASP A 388 -21.28 18.08 -6.39
CA ASP A 388 -21.65 17.84 -7.78
C ASP A 388 -21.78 16.33 -8.07
N ASN A 389 -22.90 15.94 -8.67
CA ASN A 389 -23.17 14.59 -9.21
C ASN A 389 -22.30 14.28 -10.45
N ASN A 390 -21.02 14.62 -10.43
CA ASN A 390 -20.11 14.33 -11.53
C ASN A 390 -19.67 12.87 -11.45
N ALA A 391 -19.63 12.23 -12.62
CA ALA A 391 -19.14 10.87 -12.76
C ALA A 391 -17.64 10.85 -12.43
N GLY A 392 -17.27 10.24 -11.29
CA GLY A 392 -15.90 9.80 -11.08
C GLY A 392 -15.50 8.80 -12.16
N MET A 393 -14.20 8.75 -12.47
CA MET A 393 -13.66 7.87 -13.50
C MET A 393 -12.44 7.14 -12.99
N ILE A 394 -12.26 5.89 -13.41
CA ILE A 394 -10.99 5.18 -13.23
C ILE A 394 -10.32 5.08 -14.58
N TYR A 395 -9.03 5.37 -14.60
CA TYR A 395 -8.17 5.26 -15.77
C TYR A 395 -7.12 4.19 -15.53
N VAL A 396 -6.78 3.48 -16.60
CA VAL A 396 -5.66 2.53 -16.67
C VAL A 396 -4.91 2.80 -17.96
N TRP A 397 -3.62 3.09 -17.86
CA TRP A 397 -2.73 3.23 -18.99
C TRP A 397 -1.59 2.24 -18.90
N LYS A 398 -1.15 1.73 -20.05
CA LYS A 398 0.14 1.07 -20.18
C LYS A 398 1.28 2.02 -19.80
N HIS A 399 2.45 1.47 -19.50
CA HIS A 399 3.66 2.21 -19.18
C HIS A 399 3.97 3.37 -20.16
N ASN A 400 3.64 3.20 -21.44
CA ASN A 400 3.86 4.17 -22.52
C ASN A 400 2.74 5.23 -22.69
N GLY A 401 1.78 5.31 -21.76
CA GLY A 401 0.69 6.28 -21.78
C GLY A 401 -0.48 5.94 -22.71
N GLN A 402 -0.49 4.76 -23.35
CA GLN A 402 -1.65 4.28 -24.09
C GLN A 402 -2.72 3.78 -23.12
N LEU A 403 -3.99 4.20 -23.31
CA LEU A 403 -5.12 3.65 -22.54
C LEU A 403 -5.25 2.14 -22.78
N MET A 404 -5.45 1.40 -21.69
CA MET A 404 -5.81 -0.01 -21.78
C MET A 404 -7.19 -0.19 -22.43
N PRO A 405 -7.42 -1.26 -23.22
CA PRO A 405 -8.74 -1.57 -23.74
C PRO A 405 -9.79 -1.65 -22.63
N GLY A 406 -10.97 -1.06 -22.86
CA GLY A 406 -12.04 -0.97 -21.85
C GLY A 406 -11.97 0.24 -20.92
N TRP A 407 -10.84 0.94 -20.88
CA TRP A 407 -10.62 2.10 -20.02
C TRP A 407 -10.64 3.44 -20.79
N PRO A 408 -10.98 4.56 -20.12
CA PRO A 408 -11.45 4.64 -18.74
C PRO A 408 -12.90 4.17 -18.56
N VAL A 409 -13.25 3.80 -17.33
CA VAL A 409 -14.63 3.51 -16.94
C VAL A 409 -15.21 4.66 -16.11
N ALA A 410 -16.50 4.89 -16.25
CA ALA A 410 -17.27 5.83 -15.44
C ALA A 410 -18.31 5.04 -14.62
N PRO A 411 -17.89 4.46 -13.48
CA PRO A 411 -18.75 3.58 -12.68
C PRO A 411 -20.01 4.31 -12.21
N LYS A 412 -21.07 3.55 -12.03
CA LYS A 412 -22.31 4.00 -11.39
C LYS A 412 -22.49 3.23 -10.09
N ASN A 413 -22.96 3.91 -9.05
CA ASN A 413 -23.34 3.25 -7.80
C ASN A 413 -24.52 2.27 -8.02
N GLU A 414 -24.89 1.51 -6.99
CA GLU A 414 -25.95 0.50 -7.08
C GLU A 414 -27.31 1.05 -7.55
N SER A 415 -27.58 2.35 -7.32
CA SER A 415 -28.80 3.04 -7.74
C SER A 415 -28.72 3.63 -9.15
N GLY A 416 -27.61 3.40 -9.87
CA GLY A 416 -27.35 3.93 -11.20
C GLY A 416 -26.92 5.40 -11.22
N GLY A 417 -26.55 5.96 -10.06
CA GLY A 417 -26.14 7.34 -9.89
C GLY A 417 -24.65 7.57 -10.08
N ASP A 418 -24.29 8.82 -10.40
CA ASP A 418 -22.92 9.32 -10.42
C ASP A 418 -22.43 9.69 -9.02
N SER A 419 -21.15 9.51 -8.77
CA SER A 419 -20.49 9.91 -7.53
C SER A 419 -18.98 10.08 -7.76
N THR A 420 -18.34 10.80 -6.85
CA THR A 420 -16.88 10.99 -6.88
C THR A 420 -16.13 9.74 -6.42
N ILE A 421 -14.90 9.60 -6.90
CA ILE A 421 -13.94 8.57 -6.46
C ILE A 421 -12.76 9.30 -5.81
N TRP A 422 -12.55 9.05 -4.53
CA TRP A 422 -11.43 9.60 -3.75
C TRP A 422 -10.44 8.55 -3.30
N SER A 423 -10.90 7.31 -3.19
CA SER A 423 -10.05 6.17 -2.86
C SER A 423 -8.96 5.99 -3.89
N SER A 424 -7.79 5.59 -3.40
CA SER A 424 -6.74 5.07 -4.26
C SER A 424 -7.13 3.66 -4.71
N PRO A 425 -6.90 3.31 -5.98
CA PRO A 425 -7.10 1.95 -6.45
C PRO A 425 -6.20 0.98 -5.67
N THR A 426 -6.70 -0.22 -5.45
CA THR A 426 -5.93 -1.39 -5.05
C THR A 426 -6.02 -2.46 -6.12
N VAL A 427 -5.00 -3.31 -6.20
CA VAL A 427 -4.86 -4.33 -7.23
C VAL A 427 -4.45 -5.65 -6.60
N ALA A 428 -5.24 -6.69 -6.87
CA ALA A 428 -5.01 -8.06 -6.44
C ALA A 428 -5.81 -9.02 -7.31
N ASP A 429 -5.34 -10.26 -7.43
CA ASP A 429 -6.14 -11.40 -7.88
C ASP A 429 -7.07 -11.81 -6.72
N VAL A 430 -8.34 -11.41 -6.81
CA VAL A 430 -9.30 -11.58 -5.71
C VAL A 430 -10.06 -12.89 -5.78
N ASP A 431 -9.94 -13.63 -6.88
CA ASP A 431 -10.67 -14.88 -7.09
C ASP A 431 -9.79 -16.11 -7.35
N GLY A 432 -8.48 -15.91 -7.49
CA GLY A 432 -7.48 -16.95 -7.66
C GLY A 432 -7.37 -17.45 -9.10
N ASP A 433 -7.90 -16.71 -10.08
CA ASP A 433 -7.86 -17.10 -11.49
C ASP A 433 -6.53 -16.77 -12.19
N GLY A 434 -5.65 -16.04 -11.50
CA GLY A 434 -4.34 -15.60 -11.99
C GLY A 434 -4.37 -14.27 -12.76
N SER A 435 -5.53 -13.65 -12.91
CA SER A 435 -5.71 -12.30 -13.45
C SER A 435 -5.87 -11.30 -12.30
N MET A 436 -5.51 -10.04 -12.54
CA MET A 436 -5.62 -9.01 -11.51
C MET A 436 -6.93 -8.22 -11.64
N GLU A 437 -7.56 -7.99 -10.50
CA GLU A 437 -8.70 -7.08 -10.37
C GLU A 437 -8.28 -5.74 -9.76
N ILE A 438 -9.00 -4.70 -10.15
CA ILE A 438 -8.86 -3.34 -9.65
C ILE A 438 -10.05 -3.02 -8.74
N LEU A 439 -9.74 -2.63 -7.51
CA LEU A 439 -10.71 -2.27 -6.49
C LEU A 439 -10.62 -0.80 -6.10
N PHE A 440 -11.78 -0.18 -5.91
CA PHE A 440 -11.89 1.20 -5.44
C PHE A 440 -13.25 1.45 -4.82
N SER A 441 -13.34 2.44 -3.92
CA SER A 441 -14.59 2.86 -3.30
C SER A 441 -15.22 4.07 -4.00
N MET A 442 -16.54 4.07 -4.09
CA MET A 442 -17.36 5.11 -4.71
C MET A 442 -18.54 5.46 -3.80
N VAL A 443 -18.29 6.31 -2.80
CA VAL A 443 -19.23 6.88 -1.81
C VAL A 443 -20.03 5.87 -0.97
N TRP A 444 -20.75 4.91 -1.54
CA TRP A 444 -21.52 3.90 -0.79
C TRP A 444 -21.05 2.47 -1.07
N ASP A 445 -20.31 2.28 -2.16
CA ASP A 445 -20.02 0.97 -2.72
C ASP A 445 -18.51 0.77 -2.89
N VAL A 446 -18.05 -0.47 -2.78
CA VAL A 446 -16.72 -0.89 -3.26
C VAL A 446 -16.91 -1.63 -4.58
N HIS A 447 -16.19 -1.19 -5.60
CA HIS A 447 -16.27 -1.74 -6.94
C HIS A 447 -15.07 -2.65 -7.21
N ILE A 448 -15.32 -3.73 -7.95
CA ILE A 448 -14.30 -4.66 -8.43
C ILE A 448 -14.41 -4.76 -9.94
N TYR A 449 -13.32 -4.48 -10.65
CA TYR A 449 -13.24 -4.52 -12.11
C TYR A 449 -12.08 -5.40 -12.55
N ASN A 450 -12.30 -6.17 -13.61
CA ASN A 450 -11.24 -6.92 -14.26
C ASN A 450 -10.31 -5.96 -15.03
N ALA A 451 -9.12 -6.43 -15.41
CA ALA A 451 -8.16 -5.69 -16.24
C ALA A 451 -8.76 -5.17 -17.58
N ASP A 452 -9.79 -5.81 -18.12
CA ASP A 452 -10.47 -5.42 -19.36
C ASP A 452 -11.54 -4.32 -19.20
N GLY A 453 -11.72 -3.80 -17.97
CA GLY A 453 -12.69 -2.76 -17.65
C GLY A 453 -14.13 -3.26 -17.49
N GLN A 454 -14.38 -4.58 -17.52
CA GLN A 454 -15.68 -5.13 -17.12
C GLN A 454 -15.80 -5.17 -15.59
N ARG A 455 -16.97 -4.76 -15.09
CA ARG A 455 -17.25 -4.83 -13.65
C ARG A 455 -17.53 -6.28 -13.27
N GLN A 456 -16.64 -6.85 -12.46
CA GLN A 456 -16.84 -8.17 -11.86
C GLN A 456 -17.90 -8.09 -10.76
N ASN A 457 -17.71 -7.19 -9.78
CA ASN A 457 -18.60 -7.09 -8.62
C ASN A 457 -18.81 -5.66 -8.11
N LEU A 458 -19.84 -5.50 -7.29
CA LEU A 458 -20.15 -4.32 -6.50
C LEU A 458 -20.51 -4.78 -5.08
N LEU A 459 -19.62 -4.50 -4.14
CA LEU A 459 -19.81 -4.77 -2.73
C LEU A 459 -20.54 -3.60 -2.08
N LYS A 460 -21.67 -3.91 -1.46
CA LYS A 460 -22.55 -2.90 -0.87
C LYS A 460 -22.05 -2.53 0.50
N GLY A 461 -21.73 -1.26 0.70
CA GLY A 461 -21.65 -0.67 2.03
C GLY A 461 -23.02 -0.14 2.44
N TYR A 462 -23.22 -0.01 3.74
CA TYR A 462 -24.08 1.06 4.23
C TYR A 462 -23.16 2.21 4.65
N TYR A 463 -23.62 3.42 4.34
CA TYR A 463 -22.98 4.66 4.77
C TYR A 463 -21.73 5.07 3.96
N THR A 464 -21.20 6.27 4.21
CA THR A 464 -20.24 6.91 3.31
C THR A 464 -18.86 6.25 3.44
N VAL A 465 -18.35 5.70 2.34
CA VAL A 465 -16.99 5.19 2.14
C VAL A 465 -16.18 6.20 1.33
N SER A 466 -14.98 6.50 1.82
CA SER A 466 -14.06 7.46 1.19
C SER A 466 -12.59 7.01 1.28
N SER A 467 -12.31 6.01 2.11
CA SER A 467 -11.03 5.33 2.21
C SER A 467 -10.76 4.39 1.02
N SER A 468 -9.50 3.98 0.88
CA SER A 468 -9.11 2.92 -0.06
C SER A 468 -9.39 1.55 0.57
N PRO A 469 -9.89 0.55 -0.18
CA PRO A 469 -10.04 -0.80 0.35
C PRO A 469 -8.68 -1.42 0.65
N ALA A 470 -8.64 -2.39 1.56
CA ALA A 470 -7.45 -3.20 1.83
C ALA A 470 -7.78 -4.69 1.66
N ILE A 471 -6.87 -5.44 1.05
CA ILE A 471 -7.11 -6.82 0.60
C ILE A 471 -6.07 -7.75 1.24
N GLY A 472 -6.51 -8.87 1.78
CA GLY A 472 -5.64 -9.89 2.38
C GLY A 472 -6.43 -11.10 2.85
N ASP A 473 -5.76 -12.14 3.35
CA ASP A 473 -6.42 -13.19 4.13
C ASP A 473 -6.27 -12.81 5.61
N THR A 474 -7.33 -12.27 6.22
CA THR A 474 -7.29 -11.73 7.60
C THR A 474 -7.85 -12.69 8.63
N ASN A 475 -8.25 -13.89 8.20
CA ASN A 475 -8.88 -14.88 9.06
C ASN A 475 -8.23 -16.28 8.97
N GLY A 476 -7.31 -16.48 8.02
CA GLY A 476 -6.49 -17.67 7.83
C GLY A 476 -7.20 -18.80 7.07
N ASP A 477 -8.27 -18.51 6.34
CA ASP A 477 -9.03 -19.51 5.56
C ASP A 477 -8.54 -19.65 4.11
N GLY A 478 -7.58 -18.81 3.68
CA GLY A 478 -7.03 -18.77 2.32
C GLY A 478 -7.93 -18.07 1.30
N LEU A 479 -9.08 -17.55 1.72
CA LEU A 479 -10.01 -16.80 0.87
C LEU A 479 -9.71 -15.30 0.95
N THR A 480 -10.15 -14.58 -0.09
CA THR A 480 -9.96 -13.14 -0.14
C THR A 480 -10.85 -12.42 0.87
N ASP A 481 -10.23 -11.64 1.78
CA ASP A 481 -10.90 -10.66 2.62
C ASP A 481 -10.65 -9.24 2.11
N ILE A 482 -11.70 -8.42 2.11
CA ILE A 482 -11.66 -6.99 1.75
C ILE A 482 -12.17 -6.18 2.94
N TRP A 483 -11.38 -5.19 3.35
CA TRP A 483 -11.67 -4.27 4.45
C TRP A 483 -11.85 -2.85 3.96
N ILE A 484 -12.85 -2.14 4.49
CA ILE A 484 -13.10 -0.73 4.16
C ILE A 484 -13.71 0.02 5.35
N GLY A 485 -13.29 1.27 5.54
CA GLY A 485 -13.88 2.16 6.54
C GLY A 485 -15.07 2.96 5.98
N SER A 486 -16.16 3.06 6.74
CA SER A 486 -17.32 3.87 6.38
C SER A 486 -17.86 4.70 7.54
N SER A 487 -18.75 5.64 7.24
CA SER A 487 -19.31 6.57 8.22
C SER A 487 -20.77 6.90 7.99
N ASN A 488 -21.55 6.87 9.07
CA ASN A 488 -22.97 7.24 9.08
C ASN A 488 -23.21 8.52 9.87
N ALA A 489 -24.04 9.42 9.35
CA ALA A 489 -24.57 10.57 10.07
C ALA A 489 -26.12 10.54 10.06
N VAL A 490 -26.73 9.88 11.05
CA VAL A 490 -28.20 9.81 11.17
C VAL A 490 -28.65 10.52 12.45
N ALA A 491 -29.67 11.38 12.32
CA ALA A 491 -30.34 12.06 13.44
C ALA A 491 -29.40 12.84 14.38
N GLY A 492 -28.29 13.37 13.86
CA GLY A 492 -27.29 14.11 14.64
C GLY A 492 -26.36 13.22 15.48
N GLN A 493 -26.34 11.91 15.21
CA GLN A 493 -25.32 10.99 15.68
C GLN A 493 -24.43 10.56 14.52
N GLN A 494 -23.13 10.53 14.78
CA GLN A 494 -22.10 10.16 13.84
C GLN A 494 -21.40 8.88 14.33
N PHE A 495 -21.25 7.90 13.44
CA PHE A 495 -20.66 6.60 13.76
C PHE A 495 -19.71 6.15 12.65
N GLY A 496 -18.52 5.69 13.04
CA GLY A 496 -17.61 4.95 12.17
C GLY A 496 -17.94 3.47 12.14
N TYR A 497 -17.86 2.87 10.96
CA TYR A 497 -18.02 1.44 10.73
C TYR A 497 -16.80 0.90 9.99
N VAL A 498 -16.40 -0.31 10.34
CA VAL A 498 -15.45 -1.10 9.56
C VAL A 498 -16.22 -2.24 8.93
N TRP A 499 -16.10 -2.38 7.61
CA TRP A 499 -16.71 -3.45 6.84
C TRP A 499 -15.68 -4.50 6.51
N HIS A 500 -16.11 -5.75 6.61
CA HIS A 500 -15.38 -6.94 6.20
C HIS A 500 -16.21 -7.69 5.18
N TYR A 501 -15.64 -7.90 3.99
CA TYR A 501 -16.19 -8.76 2.95
C TYR A 501 -15.29 -9.97 2.80
N SER A 502 -15.83 -11.17 2.97
CA SER A 502 -15.09 -12.42 2.84
C SER A 502 -15.62 -13.20 1.64
N ALA A 503 -14.74 -13.62 0.74
CA ALA A 503 -15.10 -14.38 -0.45
C ALA A 503 -15.68 -15.75 -0.05
N ASN A 504 -16.65 -16.25 -0.82
CA ASN A 504 -17.23 -17.57 -0.55
C ASN A 504 -16.42 -18.73 -1.15
N GLU A 505 -15.66 -18.45 -2.22
CA GLU A 505 -14.96 -19.47 -3.02
C GLU A 505 -13.69 -18.98 -3.74
N GLY A 506 -13.43 -17.66 -3.79
CA GLY A 506 -12.24 -17.09 -4.40
C GLY A 506 -11.04 -17.06 -3.44
N THR A 507 -9.96 -17.72 -3.81
CA THR A 507 -8.71 -17.71 -3.05
C THR A 507 -7.90 -16.47 -3.37
N LEU A 508 -7.21 -15.91 -2.38
CA LEU A 508 -6.35 -14.75 -2.63
C LEU A 508 -5.14 -15.16 -3.47
N GLY A 509 -5.00 -14.55 -4.65
CA GLY A 509 -3.86 -14.71 -5.54
C GLY A 509 -2.76 -13.67 -5.29
N GLU A 510 -2.11 -13.20 -6.37
CA GLU A 510 -1.07 -12.17 -6.24
C GLU A 510 -1.68 -10.83 -5.80
N THR A 511 -0.91 -10.09 -4.99
CA THR A 511 -1.32 -8.81 -4.40
C THR A 511 -0.25 -7.75 -4.68
N PRO A 512 -0.12 -7.26 -5.93
CA PRO A 512 0.90 -6.26 -6.26
C PRO A 512 0.66 -4.92 -5.57
N TRP A 513 -0.60 -4.58 -5.28
CA TRP A 513 -0.98 -3.31 -4.63
C TRP A 513 -2.23 -3.45 -3.73
N PRO A 514 -2.17 -4.23 -2.62
CA PRO A 514 -3.36 -4.67 -1.88
C PRO A 514 -4.04 -3.61 -1.03
N MET A 515 -3.35 -2.49 -0.73
CA MET A 515 -3.84 -1.44 0.16
C MET A 515 -3.34 -0.08 -0.29
N PHE A 516 -3.81 0.99 0.39
CA PHE A 516 -3.28 2.33 0.16
C PHE A 516 -1.76 2.33 0.24
N HIS A 517 -1.11 2.90 -0.78
CA HIS A 517 0.35 3.02 -0.85
C HIS A 517 1.12 1.70 -0.69
N ARG A 518 0.50 0.62 -1.21
CA ARG A 518 1.05 -0.72 -1.47
C ARG A 518 1.27 -1.61 -0.24
N THR A 519 2.11 -1.21 0.70
CA THR A 519 2.46 -2.04 1.88
C THR A 519 1.91 -1.44 3.16
N ALA A 520 1.95 -2.21 4.26
CA ALA A 520 1.63 -1.69 5.57
C ALA A 520 2.55 -0.54 6.01
N ALA A 521 3.79 -0.50 5.50
CA ALA A 521 4.73 0.60 5.71
C ALA A 521 4.39 1.86 4.88
N HIS A 522 3.43 1.76 3.94
CA HIS A 522 3.06 2.80 3.00
C HIS A 522 4.24 3.36 2.21
N ASP A 523 5.12 2.48 1.73
CA ASP A 523 6.36 2.85 1.02
C ASP A 523 6.15 3.38 -0.41
N GLY A 524 4.99 3.12 -1.01
CA GLY A 524 4.63 3.58 -2.33
C GLY A 524 5.47 3.04 -3.49
N CYS A 525 6.30 2.00 -3.28
CA CYS A 525 7.19 1.49 -4.33
C CYS A 525 7.00 0.01 -4.64
N ILE A 526 6.59 -0.35 -5.86
CA ILE A 526 6.72 -1.72 -6.38
C ILE A 526 8.17 -2.00 -6.84
N CYS A 527 9.08 -1.96 -5.87
CA CYS A 527 10.51 -2.15 -6.05
C CYS A 527 10.84 -3.66 -6.25
N LEU A 528 10.44 -4.22 -7.40
CA LEU A 528 10.64 -5.65 -7.77
C LEU A 528 12.11 -6.04 -7.97
N ASN A 529 13.01 -5.07 -7.92
CA ASN A 529 14.46 -5.27 -8.06
C ASN A 529 15.14 -5.74 -6.77
N ALA A 530 14.40 -5.97 -5.68
CA ALA A 530 14.95 -6.67 -4.52
C ALA A 530 15.12 -8.16 -4.86
N PRO A 531 16.34 -8.72 -4.78
CA PRO A 531 16.55 -10.11 -5.13
C PRO A 531 15.70 -11.07 -4.30
N ALA A 532 15.40 -12.23 -4.87
CA ALA A 532 14.81 -13.37 -4.20
C ALA A 532 15.57 -13.66 -2.88
N LYS A 533 14.82 -13.73 -1.78
CA LYS A 533 15.37 -13.97 -0.44
C LYS A 533 14.61 -15.11 0.22
N VAL A 534 15.06 -16.34 -0.01
CA VAL A 534 14.47 -17.53 0.61
C VAL A 534 15.02 -17.72 2.02
N GLU A 535 14.11 -17.73 2.99
CA GLU A 535 14.38 -17.99 4.40
C GLU A 535 13.60 -19.24 4.86
N ALA A 536 14.06 -19.88 5.95
CA ALA A 536 13.28 -20.92 6.63
C ALA A 536 12.75 -20.39 7.96
N GLY A 537 11.55 -20.81 8.34
CA GLY A 537 10.95 -20.45 9.63
C GLY A 537 11.60 -21.13 10.85
N GLN A 538 12.61 -21.98 10.64
CA GLN A 538 13.26 -22.78 11.68
C GLN A 538 14.77 -22.85 11.43
N ASP A 539 15.56 -22.62 12.48
CA ASP A 539 17.03 -22.67 12.41
C ASP A 539 17.58 -24.10 12.44
N ALA A 540 16.80 -25.06 12.93
CA ALA A 540 17.14 -26.47 13.01
C ALA A 540 15.88 -27.34 13.15
N ILE A 541 16.00 -28.60 12.74
CA ILE A 541 14.92 -29.60 12.83
C ILE A 541 15.35 -30.71 13.77
N LEU A 542 14.54 -30.96 14.79
CA LEU A 542 14.69 -32.08 15.72
C LEU A 542 13.45 -32.95 15.67
N VAL A 543 13.62 -34.20 15.23
CA VAL A 543 12.52 -35.19 15.20
C VAL A 543 12.68 -36.15 16.38
N LEU A 544 11.61 -36.33 17.14
CA LEU A 544 11.57 -37.24 18.28
C LEU A 544 10.76 -38.49 17.90
N LYS A 545 11.35 -39.68 18.08
CA LYS A 545 10.69 -40.96 17.82
C LYS A 545 10.71 -41.85 19.05
N ASP A 546 9.51 -42.24 19.52
CA ASP A 546 9.38 -43.24 20.58
C ASP A 546 9.74 -44.63 20.04
N ILE A 547 10.64 -45.31 20.74
CA ILE A 547 11.02 -46.69 20.43
C ILE A 547 9.85 -47.69 20.60
N ASN A 548 8.83 -47.33 21.38
CA ASN A 548 7.65 -48.17 21.61
C ASN A 548 6.55 -47.98 20.55
N ASP A 549 6.70 -47.00 19.66
CA ASP A 549 5.75 -46.78 18.56
C ASP A 549 6.06 -47.73 17.39
N SER A 550 5.05 -48.49 16.97
CA SER A 550 5.18 -49.52 15.93
C SER A 550 5.38 -48.97 14.52
N HIS A 551 5.20 -47.68 14.28
CA HIS A 551 5.48 -47.08 12.97
C HIS A 551 6.99 -46.92 12.78
N SER A 552 7.56 -47.37 11.66
CA SER A 552 8.99 -47.19 11.38
C SER A 552 9.33 -45.80 10.85
N THR A 553 8.32 -44.99 10.50
CA THR A 553 8.50 -43.67 9.88
C THR A 553 8.05 -42.53 10.77
N GLY A 554 8.56 -41.32 10.50
CA GLY A 554 8.12 -40.06 11.08
C GLY A 554 8.32 -38.92 10.10
N SER A 555 7.78 -37.74 10.43
CA SER A 555 7.90 -36.56 9.58
C SER A 555 8.12 -35.29 10.37
N ALA A 556 8.72 -34.30 9.73
CA ALA A 556 8.79 -32.91 10.17
C ALA A 556 8.44 -31.99 8.99
N ILE A 557 7.94 -30.80 9.31
CA ILE A 557 7.61 -29.77 8.31
C ILE A 557 8.57 -28.61 8.50
N LEU A 558 9.23 -28.21 7.40
CA LEU A 558 10.02 -26.99 7.31
C LEU A 558 9.27 -25.99 6.45
N HIS A 559 8.94 -24.84 7.01
CA HIS A 559 8.33 -23.73 6.27
C HIS A 559 9.44 -22.92 5.60
N LEU A 560 9.38 -22.78 4.28
CA LEU A 560 10.20 -21.82 3.52
C LEU A 560 9.35 -20.63 3.10
N MET A 561 9.95 -19.45 3.05
CA MET A 561 9.30 -18.23 2.57
C MET A 561 10.26 -17.43 1.71
N ASN A 562 9.79 -16.93 0.56
CA ASN A 562 10.53 -15.93 -0.21
C ASN A 562 10.14 -14.54 0.31
N LYS A 563 11.02 -13.91 1.09
CA LYS A 563 10.84 -12.53 1.56
C LYS A 563 11.34 -11.48 0.57
N GLY A 564 11.97 -11.91 -0.53
CA GLY A 564 12.51 -11.05 -1.59
C GLY A 564 11.44 -10.42 -2.48
N GLY A 565 11.88 -9.62 -3.45
CA GLY A 565 11.03 -8.88 -4.38
C GLY A 565 10.84 -9.56 -5.74
N SER A 566 11.65 -10.55 -6.08
CA SER A 566 11.54 -11.36 -7.30
C SER A 566 11.22 -12.82 -7.01
N LYS A 567 10.77 -13.57 -8.02
CA LYS A 567 10.51 -15.01 -7.92
C LYS A 567 11.80 -15.78 -7.66
N ALA A 568 11.74 -16.73 -6.73
CA ALA A 568 12.83 -17.64 -6.41
C ALA A 568 12.59 -19.03 -6.99
N PHE A 569 13.58 -19.59 -7.68
CA PHE A 569 13.65 -21.02 -7.96
C PHE A 569 14.47 -21.68 -6.86
N TRP A 570 13.92 -22.68 -6.16
CA TRP A 570 14.61 -23.31 -5.04
C TRP A 570 14.71 -24.83 -5.20
N GLY A 571 15.74 -25.40 -4.59
CA GLY A 571 15.96 -26.85 -4.49
C GLY A 571 16.53 -27.22 -3.13
N ALA A 572 15.97 -28.25 -2.50
CA ALA A 572 16.35 -28.77 -1.21
C ALA A 572 17.07 -30.12 -1.36
N GLN A 573 18.24 -30.25 -0.75
CA GLN A 573 19.01 -31.48 -0.74
C GLN A 573 19.61 -31.75 0.63
N LEU A 574 19.54 -33.00 1.10
CA LEU A 574 20.20 -33.40 2.33
C LEU A 574 21.69 -33.64 2.07
N SER A 575 22.54 -32.83 2.70
CA SER A 575 23.98 -33.11 2.80
C SER A 575 24.22 -33.98 4.02
N ALA A 576 24.27 -35.30 3.82
CA ALA A 576 24.49 -36.25 4.91
C ALA A 576 25.78 -35.97 5.69
N ALA A 577 25.73 -36.12 7.02
CA ALA A 577 26.94 -36.13 7.84
C ALA A 577 27.82 -37.31 7.40
N GLN A 578 29.13 -37.09 7.23
CA GLN A 578 30.08 -38.06 6.63
C GLN A 578 30.27 -39.40 7.39
N VAL A 579 29.44 -39.73 8.38
CA VAL A 579 29.68 -40.86 9.27
C VAL A 579 28.36 -41.54 9.67
N ALA A 580 27.85 -42.46 8.85
CA ALA A 580 27.21 -43.71 9.31
C ALA A 580 26.75 -44.57 8.13
N THR A 581 27.21 -45.82 8.06
CA THR A 581 26.75 -46.85 7.12
C THR A 581 25.33 -47.37 7.41
N SER A 582 24.58 -46.66 8.26
CA SER A 582 23.23 -46.98 8.76
C SER A 582 22.37 -45.73 8.95
N ALA A 583 22.65 -44.65 8.21
CA ALA A 583 21.80 -43.46 8.26
C ALA A 583 20.38 -43.80 7.77
N PRO A 584 19.33 -43.37 8.50
CA PRO A 584 17.93 -43.59 8.14
C PRO A 584 17.64 -43.01 6.76
N ASN A 585 16.70 -43.63 6.04
CA ASN A 585 16.30 -43.09 4.74
C ASN A 585 15.49 -41.81 4.96
N VAL A 586 15.95 -40.71 4.37
CA VAL A 586 15.29 -39.40 4.47
C VAL A 586 14.79 -39.00 3.09
N THR A 587 13.51 -38.70 2.98
CA THR A 587 12.90 -38.20 1.75
C THR A 587 12.31 -36.81 1.98
N ILE A 588 12.46 -35.92 1.02
CA ILE A 588 12.05 -34.52 1.09
C ILE A 588 10.95 -34.33 0.05
N GLN A 589 9.82 -33.72 0.40
CA GLN A 589 8.78 -33.36 -0.57
C GLN A 589 8.11 -32.02 -0.22
N PRO A 590 8.04 -31.07 -1.16
CA PRO A 590 8.70 -31.09 -2.47
C PRO A 590 10.23 -30.95 -2.36
N GLU A 591 10.99 -31.52 -3.31
CA GLU A 591 12.47 -31.41 -3.36
C GLU A 591 12.93 -30.11 -4.03
N GLN A 592 12.06 -29.46 -4.79
CA GLN A 592 12.31 -28.22 -5.50
C GLN A 592 10.99 -27.53 -5.82
N GLY A 593 11.04 -26.24 -6.14
CA GLY A 593 9.87 -25.49 -6.53
C GLY A 593 10.18 -24.05 -6.90
N THR A 594 9.12 -23.28 -7.04
CA THR A 594 9.15 -21.84 -7.25
C THR A 594 8.42 -21.14 -6.11
N LEU A 595 8.92 -19.99 -5.69
CA LEU A 595 8.27 -19.12 -4.72
C LEU A 595 8.15 -17.73 -5.31
N ALA A 596 6.93 -17.26 -5.54
CA ALA A 596 6.66 -15.85 -5.83
C ALA A 596 7.07 -14.97 -4.63
N PRO A 597 7.24 -13.65 -4.82
CA PRO A 597 7.45 -12.72 -3.71
C PRO A 597 6.39 -12.92 -2.61
N LYS A 598 6.82 -12.96 -1.34
CA LYS A 598 6.00 -13.16 -0.14
C LYS A 598 5.26 -14.50 -0.05
N GLN A 599 5.48 -15.43 -0.99
CA GLN A 599 4.91 -16.76 -0.93
C GLN A 599 5.72 -17.69 -0.01
N GLY A 600 5.03 -18.62 0.65
CA GLY A 600 5.63 -19.71 1.42
C GLY A 600 5.35 -21.09 0.82
N VAL A 601 6.14 -22.09 1.25
CA VAL A 601 5.91 -23.51 0.94
C VAL A 601 6.35 -24.39 2.10
N ASP A 602 5.55 -25.42 2.36
CA ASP A 602 5.85 -26.45 3.35
C ASP A 602 6.65 -27.59 2.72
N ILE A 603 7.82 -27.85 3.28
CA ILE A 603 8.64 -29.01 2.94
C ILE A 603 8.42 -30.08 3.99
N THR A 604 7.83 -31.20 3.58
CA THR A 604 7.72 -32.40 4.41
C THR A 604 9.00 -33.22 4.31
N ILE A 605 9.63 -33.47 5.45
CA ILE A 605 10.81 -34.30 5.60
C ILE A 605 10.38 -35.59 6.28
N SER A 606 10.34 -36.68 5.52
CA SER A 606 10.00 -38.01 6.04
C SER A 606 11.27 -38.80 6.34
N ILE A 607 11.28 -39.48 7.49
CA ILE A 607 12.42 -40.22 8.02
C ILE A 607 11.98 -41.65 8.30
N ASP A 608 12.70 -42.64 7.75
CA ASP A 608 12.58 -44.05 8.10
C ASP A 608 13.60 -44.41 9.18
N PHE A 609 13.14 -44.58 10.41
CA PHE A 609 13.98 -44.88 11.58
C PHE A 609 14.48 -46.33 11.62
N SER A 610 14.17 -47.15 10.61
CA SER A 610 14.59 -48.56 10.55
C SER A 610 16.12 -48.68 10.65
N GLY A 611 16.58 -49.45 11.64
CA GLY A 611 18.02 -49.71 11.83
C GLY A 611 18.78 -48.65 12.64
N LEU A 612 18.09 -47.63 13.17
CA LEU A 612 18.68 -46.73 14.16
C LEU A 612 18.80 -47.41 15.53
N GLU A 613 19.94 -47.18 16.19
CA GLU A 613 20.10 -47.50 17.61
C GLU A 613 19.49 -46.41 18.49
N GLU A 614 19.19 -46.72 19.75
CA GLU A 614 18.71 -45.74 20.71
C GLU A 614 19.75 -44.61 20.91
N GLY A 615 19.33 -43.35 20.76
CA GLY A 615 20.20 -42.19 20.93
C GLY A 615 19.84 -40.99 20.04
N ILE A 616 20.72 -40.00 20.05
CA ILE A 616 20.65 -38.82 19.16
C ILE A 616 21.53 -39.07 17.93
N HIS A 617 20.95 -38.91 16.75
CA HIS A 617 21.61 -39.07 15.46
C HIS A 617 21.59 -37.76 14.70
N ASP A 618 22.75 -37.32 14.25
CA ASP A 618 22.90 -36.19 13.33
C ASP A 618 22.76 -36.72 11.90
N LEU A 619 21.66 -36.35 11.24
CA LEU A 619 21.38 -36.81 9.87
C LEU A 619 22.02 -35.90 8.81
N GLY A 620 22.71 -34.84 9.24
CA GLY A 620 23.35 -33.86 8.37
C GLY A 620 22.56 -32.56 8.30
N THR A 621 22.68 -31.90 7.15
CA THR A 621 22.14 -30.56 6.95
C THR A 621 21.32 -30.51 5.68
N LEU A 622 20.08 -30.07 5.78
CA LEU A 622 19.26 -29.74 4.63
C LEU A 622 19.79 -28.44 4.03
N LYS A 623 20.33 -28.52 2.81
CA LYS A 623 20.77 -27.37 2.04
C LYS A 623 19.66 -26.97 1.08
N ILE A 624 19.18 -25.75 1.21
CA ILE A 624 18.22 -25.15 0.28
C ILE A 624 19.00 -24.15 -0.54
N THR A 625 19.11 -24.42 -1.84
CA THR A 625 19.70 -23.49 -2.80
C THR A 625 18.58 -22.74 -3.49
N SER A 626 18.69 -21.43 -3.60
CA SER A 626 17.73 -20.61 -4.34
C SER A 626 18.44 -19.70 -5.33
N THR A 627 17.82 -19.51 -6.48
CA THR A 627 18.25 -18.60 -7.54
C THR A 627 17.14 -17.65 -7.92
N ASP A 628 17.52 -16.43 -8.23
CA ASP A 628 16.64 -15.34 -8.63
C ASP A 628 16.22 -15.43 -10.11
N GLU A 629 14.95 -15.14 -10.42
CA GLU A 629 14.45 -15.07 -11.80
C GLU A 629 15.09 -13.95 -12.62
N VAL A 630 15.30 -12.78 -12.01
CA VAL A 630 15.86 -11.57 -12.62
C VAL A 630 17.38 -11.67 -12.71
N ASN A 631 18.03 -12.30 -11.72
CA ASN A 631 19.48 -12.47 -11.70
C ASN A 631 19.91 -13.89 -11.33
N SER A 632 19.77 -14.82 -12.28
CA SER A 632 20.15 -16.24 -12.13
C SER A 632 21.62 -16.49 -11.73
N ALA A 633 22.50 -15.48 -11.79
CA ALA A 633 23.88 -15.57 -11.30
C ALA A 633 24.01 -15.40 -9.78
N GLN A 634 23.01 -14.82 -9.11
CA GLN A 634 22.93 -14.78 -7.65
C GLN A 634 22.23 -16.04 -7.13
N SER A 635 22.99 -16.89 -6.43
CA SER A 635 22.47 -18.04 -5.72
C SER A 635 22.68 -17.87 -4.22
N SER A 636 21.62 -18.02 -3.43
CA SER A 636 21.68 -18.11 -1.98
C SER A 636 21.60 -19.56 -1.52
N VAL A 637 22.23 -19.86 -0.38
CA VAL A 637 22.21 -21.20 0.23
C VAL A 637 21.84 -21.08 1.69
N LEU A 638 20.71 -21.66 2.06
CA LEU A 638 20.28 -21.84 3.44
C LEU A 638 20.64 -23.24 3.93
N SER A 639 21.01 -23.35 5.20
CA SER A 639 21.46 -24.60 5.82
C SER A 639 20.70 -24.85 7.11
N VAL A 640 19.88 -25.89 7.13
CA VAL A 640 19.06 -26.27 8.29
C VAL A 640 19.54 -27.63 8.83
N PRO A 641 20.17 -27.71 10.02
CA PRO A 641 20.59 -28.96 10.61
C PRO A 641 19.41 -29.89 10.92
N LEU A 642 19.55 -31.19 10.63
CA LEU A 642 18.53 -32.21 10.89
C LEU A 642 19.05 -33.24 11.89
N ARG A 643 18.38 -33.33 13.04
CA ARG A 643 18.70 -34.32 14.09
C ARG A 643 17.48 -35.15 14.43
N VAL A 644 17.76 -36.39 14.83
CA VAL A 644 16.76 -37.34 15.32
C VAL A 644 17.14 -37.80 16.72
N TYR A 645 16.15 -37.88 17.60
CA TYR A 645 16.23 -38.69 18.81
C TYR A 645 15.36 -39.94 18.64
N TYR A 646 15.96 -41.11 18.75
CA TYR A 646 15.26 -42.40 18.76
C TYR A 646 15.41 -43.03 20.14
N GLY A 647 14.31 -43.22 20.87
CA GLY A 647 14.35 -43.76 22.23
C GLY A 647 13.03 -43.61 22.99
N PRO A 648 12.92 -44.11 24.22
CA PRO A 648 11.67 -44.03 24.99
C PRO A 648 11.34 -42.56 25.30
N LEU A 649 10.14 -42.13 24.91
CA LEU A 649 9.62 -40.78 25.18
C LEU A 649 8.69 -40.83 26.39
N THR A 650 9.19 -40.42 27.56
CA THR A 650 8.37 -40.41 28.80
C THR A 650 7.78 -39.04 29.11
N ARG A 651 8.50 -37.96 28.79
CA ARG A 651 8.05 -36.57 28.89
C ARG A 651 8.81 -35.72 27.88
N THR A 652 8.11 -34.87 27.15
CA THR A 652 8.71 -33.88 26.24
C THR A 652 8.56 -32.51 26.88
N PHE A 653 9.67 -31.85 27.21
CA PHE A 653 9.66 -30.43 27.55
C PHE A 653 10.01 -29.69 26.28
N LEU A 654 8.99 -29.21 25.57
CA LEU A 654 9.23 -28.24 24.52
C LEU A 654 9.86 -27.01 25.18
N PRO A 655 10.93 -26.42 24.60
CA PRO A 655 11.36 -25.11 25.06
C PRO A 655 10.13 -24.22 25.07
N THR A 656 9.91 -23.54 26.19
CA THR A 656 8.93 -22.46 26.23
C THR A 656 9.40 -21.51 25.15
N VAL A 657 8.67 -21.46 24.05
CA VAL A 657 8.83 -20.39 23.08
C VAL A 657 8.40 -19.16 23.85
N GLN A 658 9.37 -18.44 24.41
CA GLN A 658 9.19 -17.03 24.68
C GLN A 658 9.14 -16.41 23.29
N ARG A 659 7.93 -16.41 22.73
CA ARG A 659 7.56 -15.62 21.55
C ARG A 659 7.18 -14.25 22.08
#